data_AF-A0A961Z0Q4-F1
#
_entry.id   AF-A0A961Z0Q4-F1
#
_cell.length_a   1.000
_cell.length_b   1.000
_cell.length_c   1.000
_cell.angle_alpha   90.00
_cell.angle_beta   90.00
_cell.angle_gamma   90.00
#
_symmetry.space_group_name_H-M   'P 1'
#
loop_
_entity.id
_entity.type
_entity.pdbx_description
1 polymer ?
#
loop_
_entity_poly.entity_id
_entity_poly.type
_entity_poly.pdbx_seq_one_letter_code
_entity_poly.pdbx_strand_id
1 'polypeptide(L)'
;MIATGASASRWWRLGGCLAAIALACTGLPLPLSAQQGETEHVYPPSGPLLSGPSMGTGDPSAAPSAQPTPLEPPPSQLPSADELERIIQSAPTGEPQPAAATAVQAPPDNRSNGSAPMFRGSPLSPQITWRVENPFRLFSDPKDTEVHRATYLSLSGSDLRNPVLAIERALAARHRDGWAAPMVNRTCWNDRTNKYTCDDRGDYLKPRSHAVVVELGGIADASATECAWRALPHGDGAIAPASVVQPCDQPLSVDVPYPAGTEVIVSVGGVELQRAEIAVHDLLIVGMGDSFASGEGNPDVPVHFSRERAATYGDAKYVKAEGGFPTRDGTWQRIGDKGFMKGNARWLDQACHRSLYSQQLRAALQLAIEAPHRAVTYVGLACSGAEITDGLFLRYKGNEWVPNPPELSQISAAAQAQCDKTPAEPQDLPEAYHIKGTVPELGGLVLLKCPQEQSRRIDLLFLSIGGNDVGFARLLANAILSDQSTLRKLGGWFGQVHGLTAASGLIDTLDERYKALNRALHNILHIPWEQSDRILLTGYPGLALLGDGSQVCPDGTAGMEIASDFLLSAQKAREGVWISDKLNRIMKGSAHKHGWTYVDHHRRAFVDRGICAGFTDNAFSIADDLRLPRKVDGKWVPYNPADYPAYAVRQRWFRTPNDAFMTGNFHVSPSLLQKVLKLKSLSYFQLVLAATYSGAFHPTAEGHAAIADALVEQSRAVLEKYGQGAEVGRGRGSIRAGR
;
A
#
# COMPACT_ATOMS: atom_id res chain seq x y z
N MET A 1 -51.35 -11.87 -36.20
CA MET A 1 -51.28 -10.49 -35.65
C MET A 1 -50.82 -10.59 -34.20
N ILE A 2 -50.08 -9.59 -33.69
CA ILE A 2 -49.98 -9.12 -32.27
C ILE A 2 -50.07 -10.21 -31.17
N ALA A 3 -49.07 -10.47 -30.30
CA ALA A 3 -47.90 -9.68 -29.91
C ALA A 3 -46.67 -10.53 -29.55
N THR A 4 -45.51 -9.88 -29.46
CA THR A 4 -44.26 -10.34 -28.82
C THR A 4 -43.62 -9.13 -28.11
N GLY A 5 -42.80 -9.29 -27.06
CA GLY A 5 -42.46 -10.47 -26.28
C GLY A 5 -41.53 -10.11 -25.10
N ALA A 6 -41.41 -10.96 -24.09
CA ALA A 6 -40.52 -10.74 -22.94
C ALA A 6 -40.10 -12.06 -22.25
N SER A 7 -39.12 -11.98 -21.35
CA SER A 7 -38.64 -13.06 -20.45
C SER A 7 -37.89 -14.24 -21.10
N ALA A 8 -36.60 -14.05 -21.41
CA ALA A 8 -35.66 -15.15 -21.72
C ALA A 8 -34.19 -14.83 -21.33
N SER A 9 -33.91 -14.50 -20.07
CA SER A 9 -32.53 -14.12 -19.64
C SER A 9 -32.13 -14.42 -18.18
N ARG A 10 -33.01 -15.00 -17.34
CA ARG A 10 -32.84 -15.00 -15.87
C ARG A 10 -32.08 -16.18 -15.23
N TRP A 11 -31.36 -17.00 -16.01
CA TRP A 11 -30.84 -18.32 -15.58
C TRP A 11 -29.32 -18.54 -15.69
N TRP A 12 -28.50 -17.49 -15.83
CA TRP A 12 -27.03 -17.61 -16.02
C TRP A 12 -26.16 -16.72 -15.11
N ARG A 13 -26.60 -16.43 -13.87
CA ARG A 13 -25.82 -15.63 -12.88
C ARG A 13 -25.82 -16.19 -11.43
N LEU A 14 -25.95 -17.51 -11.25
CA LEU A 14 -25.78 -18.16 -9.95
C LEU A 14 -24.87 -19.39 -10.06
N GLY A 15 -23.74 -19.37 -9.37
CA GLY A 15 -22.75 -20.46 -9.37
C GLY A 15 -21.43 -20.09 -8.69
N GLY A 16 -21.28 -20.25 -7.37
CA GLY A 16 -22.32 -20.66 -6.42
C GLY A 16 -21.81 -20.72 -4.98
N CYS A 17 -22.75 -20.58 -4.04
CA CYS A 17 -22.55 -21.01 -2.65
C CYS A 17 -23.16 -22.40 -2.48
N LEU A 18 -22.42 -23.31 -1.84
CA LEU A 18 -23.01 -24.43 -1.10
C LEU A 18 -21.97 -24.95 -0.10
N ALA A 19 -22.25 -24.75 1.18
CA ALA A 19 -21.48 -25.28 2.30
C ALA A 19 -22.45 -25.97 3.27
N ALA A 20 -22.03 -27.10 3.81
CA ALA A 20 -22.72 -27.90 4.82
C ALA A 20 -21.63 -28.75 5.52
N ILE A 21 -21.75 -29.20 6.77
CA ILE A 21 -22.90 -29.25 7.71
C ILE A 21 -22.39 -28.85 9.11
N ALA A 22 -23.16 -28.07 9.89
CA ALA A 22 -23.04 -28.03 11.36
C ALA A 22 -24.23 -27.32 12.02
N LEU A 23 -25.17 -28.06 12.64
CA LEU A 23 -26.04 -27.59 13.75
C LEU A 23 -26.97 -28.72 14.25
N ALA A 24 -26.78 -29.18 15.50
CA ALA A 24 -27.75 -30.02 16.24
C ALA A 24 -27.38 -30.08 17.74
N CYS A 25 -27.91 -29.18 18.58
CA CYS A 25 -27.73 -29.21 20.04
C CYS A 25 -28.99 -28.74 20.79
N THR A 26 -29.89 -29.67 21.14
CA THR A 26 -31.03 -29.44 22.05
C THR A 26 -31.48 -30.74 22.72
N GLY A 27 -31.68 -30.74 24.04
CA GLY A 27 -32.59 -31.67 24.74
C GLY A 27 -32.01 -32.99 25.30
N LEU A 28 -31.93 -33.06 26.64
CA LEU A 28 -31.85 -34.27 27.50
C LEU A 28 -33.24 -34.94 27.68
N PRO A 29 -33.45 -36.08 28.40
CA PRO A 29 -32.51 -36.97 29.15
C PRO A 29 -32.69 -38.51 29.00
N LEU A 30 -31.61 -39.30 29.24
CA LEU A 30 -31.52 -40.59 30.02
C LEU A 30 -32.41 -41.83 29.67
N PRO A 31 -32.17 -43.05 30.24
CA PRO A 31 -31.01 -43.59 30.98
C PRO A 31 -30.44 -44.98 30.49
N LEU A 32 -29.35 -45.43 31.14
CA LEU A 32 -28.97 -46.84 31.45
C LEU A 32 -28.83 -47.90 30.35
N SER A 33 -27.60 -48.38 30.13
CA SER A 33 -27.11 -49.62 30.75
C SER A 33 -25.58 -49.76 30.62
N ALA A 34 -24.93 -50.57 31.46
CA ALA A 34 -23.50 -50.87 31.40
C ALA A 34 -23.21 -52.30 31.88
N GLN A 35 -22.21 -52.95 31.28
CA GLN A 35 -21.57 -54.14 31.85
C GLN A 35 -20.12 -54.26 31.37
N GLN A 36 -19.26 -54.83 32.22
CA GLN A 36 -17.82 -54.97 32.01
C GLN A 36 -17.43 -56.41 31.61
N GLY A 37 -16.25 -56.56 31.02
CA GLY A 37 -15.56 -57.84 30.84
C GLY A 37 -14.07 -57.59 30.59
N GLU A 38 -13.21 -58.20 31.41
CA GLU A 38 -11.74 -58.04 31.40
C GLU A 38 -11.11 -59.02 30.38
N THR A 39 -9.84 -58.91 29.96
CA THR A 39 -8.64 -59.25 30.76
C THR A 39 -7.34 -58.55 30.27
N GLU A 40 -6.25 -58.77 31.02
CA GLU A 40 -4.96 -58.07 30.98
C GLU A 40 -3.92 -58.65 29.98
N HIS A 41 -2.86 -57.87 29.67
CA HIS A 41 -1.50 -58.12 30.21
C HIS A 41 -0.43 -57.11 29.72
N VAL A 42 0.82 -57.26 30.18
CA VAL A 42 1.84 -56.20 30.33
C VAL A 42 3.19 -56.53 29.64
N TYR A 43 3.93 -55.48 29.28
CA TYR A 43 5.32 -55.38 28.77
C TYR A 43 6.44 -55.74 29.83
N PRO A 44 7.79 -55.56 29.65
CA PRO A 44 8.62 -55.18 28.48
C PRO A 44 9.85 -56.13 28.12
N PRO A 45 11.19 -55.86 28.32
CA PRO A 45 12.17 -55.93 27.19
C PRO A 45 13.59 -56.55 27.44
N SER A 46 14.49 -56.47 26.42
CA SER A 46 16.00 -56.45 26.44
C SER A 46 16.78 -57.66 25.83
N GLY A 47 18.01 -57.42 25.33
CA GLY A 47 19.02 -58.40 24.81
C GLY A 47 20.14 -58.74 25.81
N PRO A 48 21.45 -58.97 25.45
CA PRO A 48 22.17 -58.90 24.15
C PRO A 48 23.25 -60.04 23.95
N LEU A 49 24.47 -59.73 23.41
CA LEU A 49 25.74 -60.54 23.25
C LEU A 49 25.86 -61.40 21.95
N LEU A 50 27.00 -61.62 21.23
CA LEU A 50 28.50 -61.42 21.25
C LEU A 50 29.02 -61.27 19.77
N SER A 51 30.28 -61.05 19.30
CA SER A 51 31.64 -60.62 19.77
C SER A 51 32.58 -60.23 18.56
N GLY A 52 33.93 -60.28 18.66
CA GLY A 52 34.97 -59.97 17.62
C GLY A 52 35.85 -61.19 17.20
N PRO A 53 37.09 -61.07 16.62
CA PRO A 53 38.14 -60.03 16.81
C PRO A 53 38.93 -59.60 15.51
N SER A 54 40.23 -59.23 15.62
CA SER A 54 41.05 -58.49 14.62
C SER A 54 42.54 -58.89 14.47
N MET A 55 43.19 -58.61 13.32
CA MET A 55 44.62 -58.29 13.00
C MET A 55 44.68 -57.93 11.47
N GLY A 56 45.58 -57.17 10.82
CA GLY A 56 47.03 -56.95 10.92
C GLY A 56 47.74 -57.60 9.71
N THR A 57 48.71 -57.04 8.94
CA THR A 57 49.47 -55.76 8.92
C THR A 57 50.18 -55.56 7.55
N GLY A 58 50.51 -54.34 7.07
CA GLY A 58 51.48 -54.14 5.96
C GLY A 58 51.55 -52.75 5.28
N ASP A 59 52.77 -52.21 5.10
CA ASP A 59 53.18 -51.01 4.33
C ASP A 59 54.68 -51.17 3.95
N PRO A 60 55.20 -50.67 2.80
CA PRO A 60 55.97 -49.41 2.88
C PRO A 60 56.01 -48.50 1.63
N SER A 61 55.98 -47.19 1.88
CA SER A 61 56.80 -46.13 1.25
C SER A 61 56.59 -45.70 -0.23
N ALA A 62 56.10 -44.46 -0.42
CA ALA A 62 56.77 -43.40 -1.20
C ALA A 62 56.04 -42.04 -0.99
N ALA A 63 56.78 -40.92 -1.01
CA ALA A 63 56.24 -39.56 -0.83
C ALA A 63 57.21 -38.51 -1.44
N PRO A 64 56.86 -37.20 -1.56
CA PRO A 64 55.55 -36.55 -1.42
C PRO A 64 55.16 -35.68 -2.65
N SER A 65 53.91 -35.21 -2.67
CA SER A 65 53.59 -33.88 -3.23
C SER A 65 52.40 -33.29 -2.44
N ALA A 66 52.30 -31.98 -2.34
CA ALA A 66 51.38 -31.32 -1.42
C ALA A 66 50.69 -30.11 -2.07
N GLN A 67 49.41 -29.88 -1.75
CA GLN A 67 48.82 -28.60 -1.32
C GLN A 67 47.33 -28.79 -0.91
N PRO A 68 46.67 -27.82 -0.24
CA PRO A 68 45.77 -28.13 0.88
C PRO A 68 44.27 -28.15 0.58
N THR A 69 43.53 -28.77 1.52
CA THR A 69 42.09 -28.58 1.72
C THR A 69 41.79 -27.18 2.30
N PRO A 70 40.74 -26.48 1.83
CA PRO A 70 40.17 -25.34 2.53
C PRO A 70 39.51 -25.75 3.86
N LEU A 71 39.59 -24.89 4.87
CA LEU A 71 38.87 -25.03 6.14
C LEU A 71 37.42 -24.54 5.99
N GLU A 72 36.47 -25.19 6.65
CA GLU A 72 35.14 -24.62 6.87
C GLU A 72 35.23 -23.45 7.87
N PRO A 73 34.60 -22.30 7.60
CA PRO A 73 34.48 -21.23 8.58
C PRO A 73 33.39 -21.57 9.63
N PRO A 74 33.56 -21.18 10.90
CA PRO A 74 32.50 -21.29 11.91
C PRO A 74 31.30 -20.37 11.56
N PRO A 75 30.09 -20.67 12.06
CA PRO A 75 28.89 -19.89 11.74
C PRO A 75 29.01 -18.45 12.23
N SER A 76 28.72 -17.50 11.33
CA SER A 76 28.76 -16.07 11.63
C SER A 76 27.61 -15.66 12.55
N GLN A 77 27.93 -15.36 13.82
CA GLN A 77 27.02 -14.64 14.70
C GLN A 77 26.92 -13.19 14.22
N LEU A 78 25.70 -12.65 14.18
CA LEU A 78 25.48 -11.22 14.00
C LEU A 78 25.89 -10.48 15.28
N PRO A 79 26.51 -9.29 15.20
CA PRO A 79 26.89 -8.52 16.38
C PRO A 79 25.66 -8.07 17.17
N SER A 80 25.83 -7.90 18.47
CA SER A 80 24.81 -7.33 19.36
C SER A 80 24.57 -5.84 19.08
N ALA A 81 23.44 -5.29 19.54
CA ALA A 81 23.12 -3.88 19.41
C ALA A 81 24.23 -2.99 20.03
N ASP A 82 24.67 -3.38 21.23
CA ASP A 82 25.72 -2.75 22.03
C ASP A 82 27.12 -2.80 21.36
N GLU A 83 27.32 -3.62 20.33
CA GLU A 83 28.55 -3.64 19.52
C GLU A 83 28.42 -2.73 18.29
N LEU A 84 27.26 -2.73 17.62
CA LEU A 84 26.96 -1.82 16.52
C LEU A 84 27.06 -0.34 16.95
N GLU A 85 26.56 -0.01 18.15
CA GLU A 85 26.62 1.35 18.68
C GLU A 85 28.07 1.84 18.91
N ARG A 86 28.96 0.96 19.40
CA ARG A 86 30.40 1.28 19.57
C ARG A 86 31.16 1.39 18.25
N ILE A 87 30.74 0.66 17.22
CA ILE A 87 31.30 0.80 15.85
C ILE A 87 30.89 2.15 15.25
N ILE A 88 29.66 2.62 15.47
CA ILE A 88 29.18 3.92 15.00
C ILE A 88 29.94 5.08 15.69
N GLN A 89 30.22 4.96 16.98
CA GLN A 89 30.90 6.00 17.78
C GLN A 89 32.41 6.17 17.50
N SER A 90 33.03 5.32 16.67
CA SER A 90 34.49 5.27 16.50
C SER A 90 35.02 5.60 15.09
N ALA A 91 34.17 6.07 14.18
CA ALA A 91 34.57 6.49 12.83
C ALA A 91 35.12 7.93 12.79
N PRO A 92 36.35 8.18 12.29
CA PRO A 92 36.93 9.53 12.22
C PRO A 92 36.36 10.35 11.05
N THR A 93 36.11 11.64 11.27
CA THR A 93 35.60 12.58 10.27
C THR A 93 36.70 13.12 9.36
N GLY A 94 36.68 12.75 8.08
CA GLY A 94 37.53 13.31 7.02
C GLY A 94 36.72 14.09 6.00
N GLU A 95 37.04 15.37 5.79
CA GLU A 95 36.38 16.21 4.79
C GLU A 95 36.85 15.92 3.34
N PRO A 96 35.95 15.86 2.34
CA PRO A 96 36.33 15.73 0.94
C PRO A 96 36.71 17.07 0.31
N GLN A 97 37.90 17.15 -0.32
CA GLN A 97 38.34 18.34 -1.05
C GLN A 97 37.60 18.52 -2.39
N PRO A 98 37.18 19.74 -2.77
CA PRO A 98 36.66 20.05 -4.10
C PRO A 98 37.77 20.21 -5.14
N ALA A 99 37.50 19.80 -6.39
CA ALA A 99 38.45 19.92 -7.50
C ALA A 99 38.61 21.37 -8.01
N ALA A 100 39.78 21.68 -8.55
CA ALA A 100 40.17 23.04 -8.91
C ALA A 100 39.50 23.59 -10.19
N ALA A 101 39.15 24.88 -10.16
CA ALA A 101 38.86 25.71 -11.32
C ALA A 101 39.89 26.84 -11.43
N THR A 102 40.30 27.19 -12.65
CA THR A 102 41.39 28.16 -12.89
C THR A 102 40.95 29.61 -12.74
N ALA A 103 41.82 30.42 -12.10
CA ALA A 103 41.58 31.84 -11.87
C ALA A 103 42.18 32.74 -12.96
N VAL A 104 41.56 33.91 -13.17
CA VAL A 104 42.13 35.05 -13.90
C VAL A 104 42.11 36.26 -12.96
N GLN A 105 43.17 37.08 -13.01
CA GLN A 105 43.46 38.09 -11.99
C GLN A 105 42.80 39.44 -12.25
N ALA A 106 42.54 40.19 -11.17
CA ALA A 106 42.38 41.64 -11.16
C ALA A 106 43.23 42.21 -9.99
N PRO A 107 43.78 43.44 -10.11
CA PRO A 107 44.74 43.97 -9.15
C PRO A 107 44.09 44.48 -7.84
N PRO A 108 44.87 44.59 -6.74
CA PRO A 108 44.36 45.01 -5.44
C PRO A 108 44.23 46.53 -5.30
N ASP A 109 43.34 46.97 -4.42
CA ASP A 109 43.38 48.32 -3.84
C ASP A 109 43.38 48.24 -2.31
N ASN A 110 43.98 49.23 -1.66
CA ASN A 110 44.56 49.09 -0.33
C ASN A 110 44.08 50.17 0.65
N ARG A 111 43.35 49.74 1.70
CA ARG A 111 43.36 50.37 3.02
C ARG A 111 42.76 49.47 4.09
N SER A 112 43.55 49.17 5.12
CA SER A 112 43.07 48.66 6.39
C SER A 112 42.39 49.77 7.21
N ASN A 113 41.34 49.41 7.94
CA ASN A 113 41.05 50.02 9.24
C ASN A 113 40.28 49.03 10.11
N GLY A 114 40.64 48.94 11.39
CA GLY A 114 40.20 47.84 12.25
C GLY A 114 38.90 48.12 13.00
N SER A 115 37.94 47.20 12.89
CA SER A 115 36.85 47.04 13.86
C SER A 115 36.49 45.57 13.96
N ALA A 116 36.76 44.95 15.11
CA ALA A 116 36.41 43.54 15.32
C ALA A 116 34.87 43.37 15.28
N PRO A 117 34.33 42.36 14.58
CA PRO A 117 32.91 42.08 14.60
C PRO A 117 32.55 41.56 16.00
N MET A 118 31.93 42.42 16.82
CA MET A 118 31.24 41.96 18.02
C MET A 118 30.14 40.99 17.60
N PHE A 119 30.31 39.70 17.92
CA PHE A 119 29.23 38.73 17.85
C PHE A 119 28.14 39.11 18.86
N ARG A 120 27.23 39.99 18.44
CA ARG A 120 25.92 40.16 19.07
C ARG A 120 25.09 38.93 18.77
N GLY A 121 25.38 37.83 19.48
CA GLY A 121 24.39 36.78 19.64
C GLY A 121 23.15 37.41 20.24
N SER A 122 22.03 37.38 19.51
CA SER A 122 20.73 37.69 20.10
C SER A 122 20.53 36.78 21.31
N PRO A 123 20.06 37.29 22.47
CA PRO A 123 19.76 36.42 23.59
C PRO A 123 18.70 35.41 23.13
N LEU A 124 19.07 34.13 23.13
CA LEU A 124 18.14 33.05 22.87
C LEU A 124 17.05 33.15 23.94
N SER A 125 15.85 33.50 23.52
CA SER A 125 14.69 33.54 24.40
C SER A 125 14.15 32.11 24.50
N PRO A 126 13.87 31.58 25.70
CA PRO A 126 13.33 30.23 25.83
C PRO A 126 12.03 30.07 25.01
N GLN A 127 11.90 29.00 24.25
CA GLN A 127 10.72 28.71 23.43
C GLN A 127 10.33 27.24 23.52
N ILE A 128 9.07 26.97 23.88
CA ILE A 128 8.50 25.63 23.79
C ILE A 128 8.13 25.34 22.34
N THR A 129 8.61 24.21 21.82
CA THR A 129 8.15 23.60 20.57
C THR A 129 7.59 22.22 20.86
N TRP A 130 6.58 21.77 20.12
CA TRP A 130 5.98 20.46 20.35
C TRP A 130 5.54 19.78 19.04
N ARG A 131 5.33 18.47 19.11
CA ARG A 131 4.83 17.64 17.99
C ARG A 131 4.12 16.39 18.49
N VAL A 132 3.12 15.92 17.76
CA VAL A 132 2.57 14.58 17.96
C VAL A 132 3.68 13.55 17.77
N GLU A 133 3.82 12.60 18.69
CA GLU A 133 4.87 11.58 18.62
C GLU A 133 4.69 10.72 17.38
N ASN A 134 3.49 10.11 17.26
CA ASN A 134 3.04 9.32 16.12
C ASN A 134 1.89 10.01 15.37
N PRO A 135 2.18 10.93 14.43
CA PRO A 135 1.13 11.65 13.71
C PRO A 135 0.34 10.75 12.75
N PHE A 136 0.89 9.64 12.24
CA PHE A 136 0.16 8.72 11.36
C PHE A 136 -0.26 7.45 12.09
N ARG A 137 -1.44 7.50 12.72
CA ARG A 137 -1.87 6.52 13.74
C ARG A 137 -2.08 5.10 13.22
N LEU A 138 -2.08 4.86 11.90
CA LEU A 138 -2.20 3.52 11.34
C LEU A 138 -1.00 2.63 11.71
N PHE A 139 0.22 3.17 11.76
CA PHE A 139 1.37 2.46 12.28
C PHE A 139 1.27 2.43 13.81
N SER A 140 1.32 1.24 14.42
CA SER A 140 1.27 1.13 15.89
C SER A 140 2.61 1.49 16.54
N ASP A 141 3.73 1.33 15.83
CA ASP A 141 5.05 1.79 16.27
C ASP A 141 5.33 3.23 15.76
N PRO A 142 5.53 4.23 16.65
CA PRO A 142 5.87 5.60 16.24
C PRO A 142 7.12 5.70 15.36
N LYS A 143 8.05 4.75 15.47
CA LYS A 143 9.30 4.73 14.69
C LYS A 143 9.06 4.53 13.20
N ASP A 144 8.01 3.81 12.82
CA ASP A 144 7.68 3.60 11.42
C ASP A 144 7.20 4.91 10.77
N THR A 145 6.40 5.70 11.49
CA THR A 145 6.04 7.07 11.08
C THR A 145 7.28 7.99 11.04
N GLU A 146 8.21 7.86 11.99
CA GLU A 146 9.45 8.65 12.00
C GLU A 146 10.34 8.38 10.77
N VAL A 147 10.44 7.14 10.30
CA VAL A 147 11.19 6.82 9.06
C VAL A 147 10.73 7.69 7.88
N HIS A 148 9.43 7.95 7.77
CA HIS A 148 8.89 8.86 6.76
C HIS A 148 9.08 10.34 7.14
N ARG A 149 8.83 10.75 8.39
CA ARG A 149 8.97 12.15 8.85
C ARG A 149 10.42 12.65 8.75
N ALA A 150 11.41 11.90 9.23
CA ALA A 150 12.83 12.23 9.07
C ALA A 150 13.27 12.27 7.59
N THR A 151 12.67 11.44 6.72
CA THR A 151 12.92 11.49 5.28
C THR A 151 12.27 12.73 4.64
N TYR A 152 11.08 13.15 5.09
CA TYR A 152 10.44 14.40 4.66
C TYR A 152 11.25 15.64 5.07
N LEU A 153 11.72 15.67 6.32
CA LEU A 153 12.49 16.80 6.87
C LEU A 153 13.90 16.96 6.27
N SER A 154 14.43 15.93 5.59
CA SER A 154 15.70 16.00 4.85
C SER A 154 15.54 16.41 3.37
N LEU A 155 14.31 16.58 2.86
CA LEU A 155 14.06 17.08 1.51
C LEU A 155 14.43 18.56 1.37
N SER A 156 14.88 18.95 0.17
CA SER A 156 15.22 20.34 -0.14
C SER A 156 14.92 20.71 -1.60
N GLY A 157 15.00 22.00 -1.92
CA GLY A 157 14.97 22.49 -3.30
C GLY A 157 13.71 22.10 -4.09
N SER A 158 13.89 21.26 -5.12
CA SER A 158 12.81 20.76 -5.98
C SER A 158 11.85 19.80 -5.31
N ASP A 159 12.34 19.06 -4.32
CA ASP A 159 11.74 17.80 -3.90
C ASP A 159 10.54 18.03 -2.99
N LEU A 160 10.55 19.16 -2.27
CA LEU A 160 9.41 19.70 -1.52
C LEU A 160 8.18 20.00 -2.38
N ARG A 161 8.28 20.01 -3.72
CA ARG A 161 7.12 20.12 -4.62
C ARG A 161 6.43 18.78 -4.88
N ASN A 162 7.14 17.66 -4.76
CA ASN A 162 6.63 16.30 -4.92
C ASN A 162 7.19 15.43 -3.78
N PRO A 163 6.90 15.78 -2.51
CA PRO A 163 7.56 15.17 -1.36
C PRO A 163 7.30 13.66 -1.27
N VAL A 164 6.14 13.17 -1.72
CA VAL A 164 5.80 11.75 -1.64
C VAL A 164 6.67 10.93 -2.59
N LEU A 165 6.83 11.37 -3.84
CA LEU A 165 7.74 10.76 -4.81
C LEU A 165 9.21 10.86 -4.38
N ALA A 166 9.60 11.95 -3.73
CA ALA A 166 10.96 12.11 -3.20
C ALA A 166 11.25 11.17 -2.02
N ILE A 167 10.33 11.06 -1.06
CA ILE A 167 10.40 10.11 0.07
C ILE A 167 10.43 8.67 -0.45
N GLU A 168 9.59 8.32 -1.43
CA GLU A 168 9.57 6.99 -2.02
C GLU A 168 10.93 6.62 -2.62
N ARG A 169 11.54 7.51 -3.40
CA ARG A 169 12.88 7.29 -3.98
C ARG A 169 13.97 7.16 -2.92
N ALA A 170 13.95 8.05 -1.91
CA ALA A 170 14.89 8.03 -0.80
C ALA A 170 14.75 6.77 0.08
N LEU A 171 13.56 6.18 0.19
CA LEU A 171 13.32 4.92 0.90
C LEU A 171 13.66 3.70 0.03
N ALA A 172 13.28 3.68 -1.25
CA ALA A 172 13.63 2.62 -2.19
C ALA A 172 15.16 2.40 -2.30
N ALA A 173 15.94 3.48 -2.22
CA ALA A 173 17.41 3.42 -2.20
C ALA A 173 17.99 2.78 -0.92
N ARG A 174 17.25 2.82 0.21
CA ARG A 174 17.66 2.23 1.50
C ARG A 174 17.06 0.85 1.77
N HIS A 175 15.94 0.52 1.12
CA HIS A 175 15.17 -0.70 1.36
C HIS A 175 14.95 -1.47 0.05
N ARG A 176 15.95 -2.27 -0.36
CA ARG A 176 15.97 -3.07 -1.61
C ARG A 176 14.67 -3.84 -1.86
N ASP A 177 14.18 -4.50 -0.82
CA ASP A 177 13.01 -5.38 -0.89
C ASP A 177 11.69 -4.65 -0.53
N GLY A 178 11.76 -3.33 -0.34
CA GLY A 178 10.65 -2.45 -0.02
C GLY A 178 10.64 -1.95 1.43
N TRP A 179 10.33 -0.66 1.64
CA TRP A 179 10.27 -0.05 2.97
C TRP A 179 9.09 -0.53 3.82
N ALA A 180 8.00 -0.96 3.19
CA ALA A 180 6.81 -1.48 3.88
C ALA A 180 7.02 -2.85 4.55
N ALA A 181 8.02 -3.62 4.12
CA ALA A 181 8.27 -4.99 4.57
C ALA A 181 8.40 -5.15 6.11
N PRO A 182 9.18 -4.30 6.83
CA PRO A 182 9.20 -4.28 8.29
C PRO A 182 7.96 -3.64 8.95
N MET A 183 7.16 -2.87 8.21
CA MET A 183 6.06 -2.04 8.78
C MET A 183 4.68 -2.71 8.71
N VAL A 184 4.37 -3.49 7.66
CA VAL A 184 3.01 -3.99 7.40
C VAL A 184 2.41 -4.83 8.54
N ASN A 185 3.24 -5.52 9.32
CA ASN A 185 2.82 -6.31 10.48
C ASN A 185 2.64 -5.47 11.78
N ARG A 186 2.96 -4.17 11.76
CA ARG A 186 2.82 -3.20 12.87
C ARG A 186 1.80 -2.12 12.49
N THR A 187 0.62 -2.55 12.05
CA THR A 187 -0.49 -1.67 11.65
C THR A 187 -1.77 -1.97 12.41
N CYS A 188 -2.65 -0.97 12.54
CA CYS A 188 -3.99 -1.12 13.13
C CYS A 188 -5.02 -1.77 12.19
N TRP A 189 -4.59 -2.53 11.17
CA TRP A 189 -5.49 -3.28 10.30
C TRP A 189 -5.46 -4.78 10.65
N ASN A 190 -6.63 -5.36 10.87
CA ASN A 190 -6.78 -6.75 11.28
C ASN A 190 -7.32 -7.60 10.10
N ASP A 191 -6.41 -8.28 9.40
CA ASP A 191 -6.68 -9.14 8.22
C ASP A 191 -7.66 -10.28 8.51
N ARG A 192 -7.72 -10.76 9.76
CA ARG A 192 -8.60 -11.86 10.17
C ARG A 192 -10.06 -11.44 10.29
N THR A 193 -10.31 -10.19 10.68
CA THR A 193 -11.66 -9.65 10.96
C THR A 193 -12.11 -8.60 9.95
N ASN A 194 -11.24 -8.21 9.01
CA ASN A 194 -11.45 -7.16 8.02
C ASN A 194 -11.84 -5.80 8.65
N LYS A 195 -11.23 -5.46 9.80
CA LYS A 195 -11.58 -4.29 10.63
C LYS A 195 -10.32 -3.53 11.06
N TYR A 196 -10.50 -2.26 11.39
CA TYR A 196 -9.46 -1.43 11.98
C TYR A 196 -9.47 -1.55 13.51
N THR A 197 -8.43 -2.15 14.07
CA THR A 197 -8.21 -2.38 15.50
C THR A 197 -6.70 -2.36 15.76
N CYS A 198 -6.21 -1.50 16.65
CA CYS A 198 -4.84 -1.63 17.18
C CYS A 198 -4.89 -2.54 18.42
N ASP A 199 -3.98 -3.52 18.53
CA ASP A 199 -3.92 -4.43 19.70
C ASP A 199 -3.45 -3.69 20.98
N ASP A 200 -2.70 -2.61 20.83
CA ASP A 200 -2.21 -1.70 21.87
C ASP A 200 -3.20 -0.55 22.19
N ARG A 201 -3.99 -0.12 21.20
CA ARG A 201 -4.88 1.05 21.27
C ARG A 201 -6.30 0.72 20.85
N GLY A 202 -7.11 0.41 21.85
CA GLY A 202 -8.55 0.19 21.72
C GLY A 202 -9.37 1.45 21.39
N ASP A 203 -8.77 2.54 20.93
CA ASP A 203 -9.42 3.83 20.61
C ASP A 203 -8.96 4.40 19.25
N TYR A 204 -8.55 3.52 18.32
CA TYR A 204 -8.06 3.91 16.99
C TYR A 204 -8.99 4.89 16.28
N LEU A 205 -10.28 4.55 16.14
CA LEU A 205 -11.22 5.34 15.35
C LEU A 205 -11.72 6.59 16.09
N LYS A 206 -11.65 6.62 17.43
CA LYS A 206 -12.04 7.75 18.29
C LYS A 206 -11.02 7.92 19.42
N PRO A 207 -9.90 8.65 19.19
CA PRO A 207 -8.84 8.81 20.18
C PRO A 207 -9.36 9.47 21.46
N ARG A 208 -8.84 9.02 22.59
CA ARG A 208 -8.98 9.69 23.89
C ARG A 208 -7.82 10.64 24.18
N SER A 209 -6.63 10.30 23.69
CA SER A 209 -5.42 11.10 23.85
C SER A 209 -4.47 10.96 22.66
N HIS A 210 -3.45 11.82 22.64
CA HIS A 210 -2.28 11.70 21.79
C HIS A 210 -1.01 11.91 22.62
N ALA A 211 -0.05 11.00 22.49
CA ALA A 211 1.30 11.24 22.97
C ALA A 211 1.94 12.39 22.15
N VAL A 212 2.42 13.40 22.86
CA VAL A 212 3.08 14.60 22.33
C VAL A 212 4.47 14.70 22.92
N VAL A 213 5.45 15.01 22.06
CA VAL A 213 6.81 15.34 22.45
C VAL A 213 6.93 16.85 22.53
N VAL A 214 7.44 17.36 23.65
CA VAL A 214 7.63 18.79 23.95
C VAL A 214 9.12 19.04 24.21
N GLU A 215 9.67 20.05 23.55
CA GLU A 215 11.10 20.37 23.52
C GLU A 215 11.28 21.87 23.91
N LEU A 216 12.33 22.22 24.66
CA LEU A 216 12.62 23.60 25.07
C LEU A 216 13.86 24.14 24.35
N GLY A 217 13.63 24.96 23.33
CA GLY A 217 14.69 25.69 22.65
C GLY A 217 15.18 26.89 23.46
N GLY A 218 16.45 27.27 23.26
CA GLY A 218 16.98 28.58 23.69
C GLY A 218 17.53 28.67 25.11
N ILE A 219 17.85 27.53 25.76
CA ILE A 219 18.52 27.49 27.06
C ILE A 219 20.04 27.32 26.87
N ALA A 220 20.84 28.11 27.58
CA ALA A 220 22.29 27.89 27.70
C ALA A 220 22.58 26.76 28.69
N ASP A 221 23.58 25.93 28.42
CA ASP A 221 23.96 24.77 29.25
C ASP A 221 22.76 23.87 29.63
N ALA A 222 21.88 23.62 28.65
CA ALA A 222 20.61 22.91 28.83
C ALA A 222 20.75 21.49 29.41
N SER A 223 21.84 20.78 29.08
CA SER A 223 22.15 19.45 29.61
C SER A 223 22.61 19.44 31.08
N ALA A 224 22.98 20.61 31.62
CA ALA A 224 23.38 20.81 33.01
C ALA A 224 22.33 21.62 33.83
N THR A 225 21.25 22.04 33.19
CA THR A 225 20.18 22.86 33.80
C THR A 225 18.94 21.99 34.00
N GLU A 226 18.42 21.90 35.23
CA GLU A 226 17.19 21.17 35.51
C GLU A 226 15.94 22.00 35.17
N CYS A 227 15.11 21.48 34.27
CA CYS A 227 13.80 22.00 33.93
C CYS A 227 12.71 21.25 34.70
N ALA A 228 11.96 21.99 35.51
CA ALA A 228 10.74 21.53 36.16
C ALA A 228 9.54 21.77 35.23
N TRP A 229 9.12 20.70 34.56
CA TRP A 229 7.94 20.67 33.70
C TRP A 229 6.67 20.36 34.51
N ARG A 230 5.56 20.98 34.12
CA ARG A 230 4.22 20.67 34.59
C ARG A 230 3.27 20.57 33.40
N ALA A 231 2.49 19.51 33.35
CA ALA A 231 1.41 19.34 32.37
C ALA A 231 0.08 19.27 33.11
N LEU A 232 -0.86 20.14 32.73
CA LEU A 232 -2.18 20.30 33.33
C LEU A 232 -3.25 20.00 32.25
N PRO A 233 -3.72 18.75 32.14
CA PRO A 233 -4.72 18.36 31.16
C PRO A 233 -6.06 19.06 31.36
N HIS A 234 -6.69 19.50 30.27
CA HIS A 234 -8.05 20.05 30.28
C HIS A 234 -9.10 18.94 30.17
N GLY A 235 -10.31 19.19 30.65
CA GLY A 235 -11.46 18.29 30.48
C GLY A 235 -11.98 17.65 31.77
N ASP A 236 -12.38 16.38 31.68
CA ASP A 236 -13.09 15.64 32.74
C ASP A 236 -12.17 14.95 33.78
N GLY A 237 -10.84 15.10 33.64
CA GLY A 237 -9.85 14.47 34.51
C GLY A 237 -9.50 13.02 34.13
N ALA A 238 -9.89 12.53 32.95
CA ALA A 238 -9.50 11.20 32.47
C ALA A 238 -7.96 11.01 32.32
N ILE A 239 -7.19 12.09 32.24
CA ILE A 239 -5.72 12.09 32.31
C ILE A 239 -5.30 12.95 33.51
N ALA A 240 -4.43 12.40 34.37
CA ALA A 240 -3.97 13.09 35.56
C ALA A 240 -2.89 14.15 35.23
N PRO A 241 -2.85 15.28 35.95
CA PRO A 241 -1.74 16.23 35.88
C PRO A 241 -0.39 15.58 36.16
N ALA A 242 0.61 15.89 35.33
CA ALA A 242 1.98 15.41 35.48
C ALA A 242 2.93 16.52 35.92
N SER A 243 4.02 16.17 36.59
CA SER A 243 5.11 17.08 36.92
C SER A 243 6.41 16.30 36.95
N VAL A 244 7.42 16.78 36.22
CA VAL A 244 8.68 16.07 35.95
C VAL A 244 9.84 17.06 36.08
N VAL A 245 10.92 16.66 36.74
CA VAL A 245 12.18 17.39 36.74
C VAL A 245 13.20 16.57 35.96
N GLN A 246 13.77 17.15 34.91
CA GLN A 246 14.77 16.53 34.05
C GLN A 246 15.67 17.62 33.43
N PRO A 247 16.86 17.30 32.89
CA PRO A 247 17.67 18.28 32.18
C PRO A 247 16.89 18.95 31.05
N CYS A 248 17.11 20.24 30.82
CA CYS A 248 16.36 21.04 29.85
C CYS A 248 16.58 20.62 28.38
N ASP A 249 17.60 19.81 28.09
CA ASP A 249 17.82 19.21 26.76
C ASP A 249 17.00 17.92 26.54
N GLN A 250 16.43 17.32 27.60
CA GLN A 250 15.59 16.13 27.48
C GLN A 250 14.16 16.54 27.10
N PRO A 251 13.58 15.94 26.04
CA PRO A 251 12.19 16.18 25.67
C PRO A 251 11.24 15.63 26.74
N LEU A 252 10.16 16.37 27.01
CA LEU A 252 9.03 15.88 27.79
C LEU A 252 8.08 15.10 26.86
N SER A 253 7.76 13.86 27.22
CA SER A 253 6.63 13.14 26.61
C SER A 253 5.39 13.30 27.49
N VAL A 254 4.24 13.63 26.89
CA VAL A 254 2.98 13.89 27.59
C VAL A 254 1.79 13.37 26.79
N ASP A 255 0.86 12.69 27.47
CA ASP A 255 -0.46 12.36 26.92
C ASP A 255 -1.39 13.57 26.97
N VAL A 256 -1.84 14.03 25.80
CA VAL A 256 -2.74 15.18 25.65
C VAL A 256 -4.16 14.69 25.38
N PRO A 257 -5.18 15.03 26.19
CA PRO A 257 -6.56 14.63 25.95
C PRO A 257 -7.09 15.19 24.62
N TYR A 258 -7.82 14.37 23.88
CA TYR A 258 -8.49 14.80 22.65
C TYR A 258 -10.01 14.94 22.87
N PRO A 259 -10.64 16.06 22.47
CA PRO A 259 -10.07 17.27 21.85
C PRO A 259 -9.66 18.36 22.86
N ALA A 260 -9.69 18.09 24.17
CA ALA A 260 -9.64 19.14 25.20
C ALA A 260 -8.27 19.84 25.35
N GLY A 261 -7.17 19.15 25.08
CA GLY A 261 -5.81 19.70 25.18
C GLY A 261 -5.20 19.68 26.59
N THR A 262 -4.00 20.24 26.70
CA THR A 262 -3.18 20.30 27.93
C THR A 262 -2.41 21.62 27.97
N GLU A 263 -2.45 22.33 29.10
CA GLU A 263 -1.53 23.43 29.39
C GLU A 263 -0.18 22.84 29.85
N VAL A 264 0.92 23.23 29.20
CA VAL A 264 2.29 22.84 29.61
C VAL A 264 3.06 24.07 30.05
N ILE A 265 3.68 23.99 31.24
CA ILE A 265 4.46 25.04 31.88
C ILE A 265 5.87 24.48 32.16
N VAL A 266 6.91 25.26 31.90
CA VAL A 266 8.30 24.90 32.26
C VAL A 266 8.96 25.99 33.10
N SER A 267 9.64 25.56 34.16
CA SER A 267 10.31 26.45 35.13
C SER A 267 11.74 25.99 35.41
N VAL A 268 12.64 26.93 35.71
CA VAL A 268 14.00 26.66 36.18
C VAL A 268 14.23 27.44 37.47
N GLY A 269 14.78 26.78 38.49
CA GLY A 269 15.00 27.40 39.82
C GLY A 269 13.72 27.92 40.52
N GLY A 270 12.54 27.44 40.10
CA GLY A 270 11.24 27.92 40.59
C GLY A 270 10.67 29.13 39.83
N VAL A 271 11.35 29.64 38.79
CA VAL A 271 10.86 30.72 37.92
C VAL A 271 10.26 30.13 36.64
N GLU A 272 9.01 30.48 36.31
CA GLU A 272 8.38 30.11 35.04
C GLU A 272 9.15 30.76 33.87
N LEU A 273 9.63 29.93 32.93
CA LEU A 273 10.33 30.39 31.73
C LEU A 273 9.39 30.53 30.54
N GLN A 274 8.52 29.53 30.34
CA GLN A 274 7.56 29.46 29.23
C GLN A 274 6.32 28.67 29.62
N ARG A 275 5.25 28.91 28.86
CA ARG A 275 3.97 28.20 28.89
C ARG A 275 3.43 28.02 27.47
N ALA A 276 2.77 26.90 27.21
CA ALA A 276 2.15 26.58 25.93
C ALA A 276 0.81 25.86 26.14
N GLU A 277 -0.20 26.23 25.36
CA GLU A 277 -1.42 25.43 25.20
C GLU A 277 -1.18 24.41 24.09
N ILE A 278 -1.42 23.13 24.37
CA ILE A 278 -1.21 22.02 23.44
C ILE A 278 -2.55 21.36 23.14
N ALA A 279 -3.00 21.43 21.89
CA ALA A 279 -4.22 20.77 21.41
C ALA A 279 -3.95 20.13 20.05
N VAL A 280 -4.19 18.82 19.93
CA VAL A 280 -3.88 18.03 18.72
C VAL A 280 -5.08 18.01 17.77
N HIS A 281 -4.82 18.17 16.47
CA HIS A 281 -5.83 18.04 15.42
C HIS A 281 -5.79 16.63 14.78
N ASP A 282 -6.66 15.69 15.17
CA ASP A 282 -6.76 14.36 14.50
C ASP A 282 -7.80 14.34 13.37
N LEU A 283 -7.33 14.27 12.13
CA LEU A 283 -8.16 14.15 10.92
C LEU A 283 -8.58 12.69 10.68
N LEU A 284 -9.87 12.44 10.43
CA LEU A 284 -10.29 11.15 9.87
C LEU A 284 -10.24 11.22 8.34
N ILE A 285 -9.32 10.45 7.76
CA ILE A 285 -9.20 10.28 6.31
C ILE A 285 -9.66 8.87 5.92
N VAL A 286 -10.66 8.77 5.04
CA VAL A 286 -11.17 7.50 4.52
C VAL A 286 -10.74 7.32 3.07
N GLY A 287 -10.24 6.15 2.71
CA GLY A 287 -9.86 5.80 1.33
C GLY A 287 -10.76 4.70 0.76
N MET A 288 -11.46 4.97 -0.33
CA MET A 288 -12.30 4.00 -1.04
C MET A 288 -11.93 3.92 -2.53
N GLY A 289 -12.29 2.80 -3.18
CA GLY A 289 -12.09 2.65 -4.62
C GLY A 289 -11.72 1.25 -5.10
N ASP A 290 -11.18 1.20 -6.31
CA ASP A 290 -10.71 0.01 -7.01
C ASP A 290 -9.21 -0.27 -6.80
N SER A 291 -8.58 -0.97 -7.76
CA SER A 291 -7.18 -1.35 -7.74
C SER A 291 -6.18 -0.19 -7.81
N PHE A 292 -6.57 0.93 -8.43
CA PHE A 292 -5.75 2.15 -8.44
C PHE A 292 -5.79 2.90 -7.10
N ALA A 293 -6.81 2.62 -6.27
CA ALA A 293 -6.84 3.04 -4.87
C ALA A 293 -6.20 2.01 -3.91
N SER A 294 -6.33 0.70 -4.16
CA SER A 294 -5.79 -0.35 -3.27
C SER A 294 -4.27 -0.42 -3.26
N GLY A 295 -3.60 -0.06 -4.36
CA GLY A 295 -2.14 -0.20 -4.50
C GLY A 295 -1.71 -1.50 -5.19
N GLU A 296 -2.57 -2.08 -6.03
CA GLU A 296 -2.28 -3.31 -6.78
C GLU A 296 -0.95 -3.21 -7.57
N GLY A 297 -0.27 -4.34 -7.76
CA GLY A 297 1.06 -4.40 -8.36
C GLY A 297 2.22 -4.06 -7.41
N ASN A 298 1.93 -3.76 -6.14
CA ASN A 298 2.92 -3.35 -5.14
C ASN A 298 2.65 -4.01 -3.76
N PRO A 299 2.88 -5.33 -3.63
CA PRO A 299 2.73 -6.05 -2.37
C PRO A 299 3.74 -5.61 -1.31
N ASP A 300 3.27 -5.40 -0.08
CA ASP A 300 4.05 -4.96 1.07
C ASP A 300 5.30 -5.82 1.36
N VAL A 301 5.26 -7.11 1.00
CA VAL A 301 6.46 -7.93 0.79
C VAL A 301 6.36 -8.61 -0.58
N PRO A 302 7.32 -8.37 -1.50
CA PRO A 302 7.34 -9.01 -2.81
C PRO A 302 7.85 -10.46 -2.71
N VAL A 303 7.80 -11.21 -3.81
CA VAL A 303 8.39 -12.56 -3.82
C VAL A 303 9.90 -12.54 -4.03
N HIS A 304 10.59 -13.54 -3.48
CA HIS A 304 12.01 -13.78 -3.73
C HIS A 304 12.18 -15.05 -4.58
N PHE A 305 13.01 -14.96 -5.62
CA PHE A 305 13.31 -16.06 -6.54
C PHE A 305 14.60 -16.81 -6.15
N SER A 306 14.64 -18.11 -6.42
CA SER A 306 15.86 -18.91 -6.26
C SER A 306 16.87 -18.55 -7.36
N ARG A 307 18.16 -18.48 -7.02
CA ARG A 307 19.23 -18.20 -7.98
C ARG A 307 19.48 -19.39 -8.92
N GLU A 308 19.06 -20.59 -8.54
CA GLU A 308 19.35 -21.86 -9.20
C GLU A 308 18.13 -22.49 -9.87
N ARG A 309 16.97 -22.49 -9.19
CA ARG A 309 15.79 -23.26 -9.63
C ARG A 309 15.00 -22.54 -10.70
N ALA A 310 14.50 -23.31 -11.66
CA ALA A 310 13.59 -22.85 -12.68
C ALA A 310 12.33 -23.73 -12.74
N ALA A 311 11.22 -23.14 -13.19
CA ALA A 311 9.95 -23.81 -13.40
C ALA A 311 9.73 -24.17 -14.89
N THR A 312 8.86 -25.16 -15.10
CA THR A 312 8.31 -25.53 -16.41
C THR A 312 6.79 -25.52 -16.31
N TYR A 313 6.13 -24.82 -17.23
CA TYR A 313 4.68 -24.73 -17.34
C TYR A 313 4.21 -25.31 -18.69
N GLY A 314 2.91 -25.61 -18.83
CA GLY A 314 2.36 -26.41 -19.95
C GLY A 314 2.22 -27.90 -19.62
N ASP A 315 1.75 -28.68 -20.61
CA ASP A 315 1.56 -30.14 -20.58
C ASP A 315 1.65 -30.65 -22.02
N ALA A 316 2.56 -31.59 -22.28
CA ALA A 316 2.81 -32.17 -23.61
C ALA A 316 1.57 -32.71 -24.33
N LYS A 317 0.46 -32.97 -23.63
CA LYS A 317 -0.83 -33.39 -24.22
C LYS A 317 -1.74 -32.25 -24.70
N TYR A 318 -1.53 -31.01 -24.24
CA TYR A 318 -2.49 -29.92 -24.43
C TYR A 318 -1.89 -28.54 -24.75
N VAL A 319 -0.74 -28.18 -24.18
CA VAL A 319 -0.02 -26.92 -24.43
C VAL A 319 1.47 -27.19 -24.34
N LYS A 320 2.23 -26.86 -25.38
CA LYS A 320 3.69 -27.08 -25.45
C LYS A 320 4.36 -26.66 -24.14
N ALA A 321 5.06 -27.59 -23.51
CA ALA A 321 5.75 -27.33 -22.25
C ALA A 321 6.90 -26.35 -22.48
N GLU A 322 6.94 -25.28 -21.69
CA GLU A 322 7.97 -24.26 -21.72
C GLU A 322 8.70 -24.22 -20.38
N GLY A 323 10.01 -24.41 -20.42
CA GLY A 323 10.89 -24.40 -19.25
C GLY A 323 11.59 -23.07 -19.01
N GLY A 324 12.40 -23.05 -17.97
CA GLY A 324 13.31 -21.95 -17.67
C GLY A 324 12.65 -20.73 -17.01
N PHE A 325 11.40 -20.80 -16.56
CA PHE A 325 10.78 -19.68 -15.86
C PHE A 325 11.37 -19.49 -14.46
N PRO A 326 11.45 -18.26 -13.92
CA PRO A 326 11.79 -18.03 -12.52
C PRO A 326 10.85 -18.77 -11.58
N THR A 327 11.38 -19.33 -10.49
CA THR A 327 10.56 -19.88 -9.41
C THR A 327 11.07 -19.47 -8.04
N ARG A 328 10.14 -19.35 -7.09
CA ARG A 328 10.35 -18.76 -5.78
C ARG A 328 11.26 -19.62 -4.91
N ASP A 329 11.93 -19.01 -3.96
CA ASP A 329 12.81 -19.76 -3.07
C ASP A 329 12.05 -20.54 -1.96
N GLY A 330 12.76 -21.24 -1.06
CA GLY A 330 12.20 -22.03 0.03
C GLY A 330 12.06 -23.53 -0.24
N THR A 331 11.82 -24.31 0.82
CA THR A 331 11.92 -25.79 0.88
C THR A 331 10.78 -26.57 0.24
N TRP A 332 10.01 -25.96 -0.66
CA TRP A 332 8.92 -26.60 -1.39
C TRP A 332 9.42 -27.64 -2.40
N GLN A 333 8.60 -28.66 -2.65
CA GLN A 333 8.91 -29.75 -3.59
C GLN A 333 8.18 -29.59 -4.92
N ARG A 334 6.97 -29.00 -4.91
CA ARG A 334 6.15 -28.81 -6.10
C ARG A 334 5.43 -27.45 -6.09
N ILE A 335 5.35 -26.84 -7.27
CA ILE A 335 4.52 -25.64 -7.50
C ILE A 335 3.09 -25.93 -7.05
N GLY A 336 2.56 -25.06 -6.19
CA GLY A 336 1.23 -25.17 -5.58
C GLY A 336 1.14 -26.01 -4.29
N ASP A 337 2.27 -26.50 -3.75
CA ASP A 337 2.30 -27.11 -2.41
C ASP A 337 2.23 -26.06 -1.27
N LYS A 338 2.02 -26.49 -0.03
CA LYS A 338 1.88 -25.59 1.14
C LYS A 338 3.11 -24.72 1.39
N GLY A 339 4.31 -25.21 1.10
CA GLY A 339 5.56 -24.44 1.25
C GLY A 339 5.66 -23.35 0.19
N PHE A 340 5.33 -23.69 -1.06
CA PHE A 340 5.32 -22.75 -2.18
C PHE A 340 4.26 -21.65 -2.00
N MET A 341 3.06 -22.02 -1.55
CA MET A 341 1.98 -21.08 -1.24
C MET A 341 2.32 -20.13 -0.07
N LYS A 342 3.11 -20.59 0.92
CA LYS A 342 3.59 -19.73 2.01
C LYS A 342 4.54 -18.62 1.52
N GLY A 343 5.19 -18.82 0.37
CA GLY A 343 6.02 -17.80 -0.29
C GLY A 343 5.25 -16.82 -1.19
N ASN A 344 3.91 -16.72 -1.08
CA ASN A 344 3.13 -15.69 -1.78
C ASN A 344 3.54 -14.29 -1.32
N ALA A 345 3.50 -13.33 -2.25
CA ALA A 345 3.65 -11.92 -1.91
C ALA A 345 2.58 -11.52 -0.88
N ARG A 346 2.99 -10.75 0.13
CA ARG A 346 2.11 -10.33 1.22
C ARG A 346 1.54 -8.95 0.93
N TRP A 347 0.29 -8.74 1.34
CA TRP A 347 -0.41 -7.46 1.27
C TRP A 347 -0.97 -7.13 2.65
N LEU A 348 -1.19 -5.85 2.94
CA LEU A 348 -1.98 -5.39 4.09
C LEU A 348 -3.38 -6.04 4.07
N ASP A 349 -3.98 -6.16 2.89
CA ASP A 349 -5.21 -6.95 2.66
C ASP A 349 -5.02 -7.85 1.43
N GLN A 350 -4.87 -9.15 1.67
CA GLN A 350 -4.67 -10.15 0.61
C GLN A 350 -5.89 -10.27 -0.30
N ALA A 351 -7.12 -10.09 0.20
CA ALA A 351 -8.33 -10.20 -0.63
C ALA A 351 -8.43 -9.05 -1.62
N CYS A 352 -8.21 -7.83 -1.11
CA CYS A 352 -8.37 -6.58 -1.83
C CYS A 352 -7.10 -6.11 -2.54
N HIS A 353 -5.98 -6.83 -2.42
CA HIS A 353 -4.63 -6.39 -2.79
C HIS A 353 -4.33 -4.96 -2.29
N ARG A 354 -4.81 -4.64 -1.06
CA ARG A 354 -4.58 -3.33 -0.45
C ARG A 354 -3.20 -3.30 0.18
N SER A 355 -2.51 -2.17 0.02
CA SER A 355 -1.08 -2.05 0.29
C SER A 355 -0.71 -0.72 0.96
N LEU A 356 0.37 -0.71 1.74
CA LEU A 356 1.04 0.52 2.19
C LEU A 356 1.63 1.31 1.00
N TYR A 357 1.85 0.65 -0.15
CA TYR A 357 2.18 1.28 -1.43
C TYR A 357 0.96 1.91 -2.15
N SER A 358 -0.22 2.00 -1.54
CA SER A 358 -1.36 2.72 -2.11
C SER A 358 -1.16 4.25 -2.14
N GLN A 359 -1.72 4.89 -3.17
CA GLN A 359 -1.66 6.35 -3.31
C GLN A 359 -2.45 7.08 -2.20
N GLN A 360 -3.59 6.52 -1.80
CA GLN A 360 -4.45 7.08 -0.76
C GLN A 360 -3.80 7.04 0.63
N LEU A 361 -3.10 5.95 0.97
CA LEU A 361 -2.38 5.81 2.23
C LEU A 361 -1.16 6.73 2.28
N ARG A 362 -0.37 6.79 1.19
CA ARG A 362 0.76 7.74 1.12
C ARG A 362 0.32 9.19 1.25
N ALA A 363 -0.80 9.58 0.65
CA ALA A 363 -1.33 10.93 0.80
C ALA A 363 -1.73 11.23 2.25
N ALA A 364 -2.41 10.30 2.93
CA ALA A 364 -2.78 10.44 4.34
C ALA A 364 -1.54 10.50 5.27
N LEU A 365 -0.52 9.69 5.00
CA LEU A 365 0.76 9.68 5.71
C LEU A 365 1.54 10.99 5.51
N GLN A 366 1.63 11.50 4.29
CA GLN A 366 2.26 12.78 3.97
C GLN A 366 1.56 13.94 4.70
N LEU A 367 0.23 13.98 4.67
CA LEU A 367 -0.56 14.98 5.40
C LEU A 367 -0.34 14.90 6.92
N ALA A 368 0.03 13.73 7.47
CA ALA A 368 0.35 13.59 8.89
C ALA A 368 1.75 14.14 9.22
N ILE A 369 2.79 13.73 8.47
CA ILE A 369 4.18 14.06 8.79
C ILE A 369 4.58 15.52 8.50
N GLU A 370 3.81 16.24 7.67
CA GLU A 370 4.11 17.63 7.29
C GLU A 370 3.59 18.71 8.27
N ALA A 371 2.80 18.33 9.28
CA ALA A 371 2.21 19.26 10.24
C ALA A 371 2.42 18.73 11.67
N PRO A 372 3.34 19.31 12.47
CA PRO A 372 3.76 18.72 13.75
C PRO A 372 2.63 18.59 14.77
N HIS A 373 1.62 19.48 14.71
CA HIS A 373 0.49 19.54 15.63
C HIS A 373 -0.72 18.67 15.19
N ARG A 374 -0.58 17.91 14.10
CA ARG A 374 -1.65 17.11 13.49
C ARG A 374 -1.45 15.62 13.75
N ALA A 375 -2.57 14.91 13.96
CA ALA A 375 -2.64 13.47 13.80
C ALA A 375 -3.56 13.11 12.61
N VAL A 376 -3.40 11.91 12.05
CA VAL A 376 -4.25 11.36 11.01
C VAL A 376 -4.63 9.94 11.39
N THR A 377 -5.94 9.72 11.52
CA THR A 377 -6.56 8.40 11.54
C THR A 377 -6.92 8.01 10.10
N TYR A 378 -6.34 6.93 9.57
CA TYR A 378 -6.60 6.51 8.18
C TYR A 378 -7.40 5.21 8.11
N VAL A 379 -8.45 5.20 7.29
CA VAL A 379 -9.35 4.05 7.07
C VAL A 379 -9.37 3.73 5.58
N GLY A 380 -8.41 2.93 5.13
CA GLY A 380 -8.34 2.42 3.76
C GLY A 380 -9.22 1.19 3.58
N LEU A 381 -10.17 1.27 2.65
CA LEU A 381 -11.18 0.24 2.33
C LEU A 381 -11.19 -0.13 0.83
N ALA A 382 -10.42 0.59 0.02
CA ALA A 382 -10.23 0.33 -1.40
C ALA A 382 -9.87 -1.15 -1.69
N CYS A 383 -10.38 -1.65 -2.80
CA CYS A 383 -10.36 -3.08 -3.11
C CYS A 383 -10.24 -3.34 -4.61
N SER A 384 -9.19 -4.05 -5.00
CA SER A 384 -8.95 -4.47 -6.38
C SER A 384 -10.16 -5.18 -6.99
N GLY A 385 -10.57 -4.76 -8.19
CA GLY A 385 -11.72 -5.32 -8.91
C GLY A 385 -13.10 -4.74 -8.53
N ALA A 386 -13.19 -3.78 -7.60
CA ALA A 386 -14.45 -3.13 -7.24
C ALA A 386 -15.04 -2.25 -8.36
N GLU A 387 -16.37 -2.23 -8.47
CA GLU A 387 -17.18 -1.24 -9.21
C GLU A 387 -17.88 -0.28 -8.22
N ILE A 388 -18.52 0.79 -8.71
CA ILE A 388 -19.40 1.63 -7.86
C ILE A 388 -20.53 0.78 -7.26
N THR A 389 -21.15 -0.10 -8.06
CA THR A 389 -22.18 -1.03 -7.58
C THR A 389 -21.59 -2.17 -6.77
N ASP A 390 -20.78 -3.02 -7.41
CA ASP A 390 -20.18 -4.21 -6.80
C ASP A 390 -18.84 -3.86 -6.13
N GLY A 391 -18.91 -3.32 -4.92
CA GLY A 391 -17.76 -2.92 -4.13
C GLY A 391 -18.06 -1.79 -3.13
N LEU A 392 -18.44 -0.61 -3.65
CA LEU A 392 -18.79 0.51 -2.78
C LEU A 392 -20.16 0.29 -2.10
N PHE A 393 -21.17 -0.06 -2.90
CA PHE A 393 -22.53 -0.29 -2.42
C PHE A 393 -22.79 -1.73 -1.97
N LEU A 394 -22.58 -2.70 -2.86
CA LEU A 394 -22.80 -4.13 -2.61
C LEU A 394 -21.53 -4.80 -2.07
N ARG A 395 -21.68 -5.89 -1.30
CA ARG A 395 -20.55 -6.63 -0.73
C ARG A 395 -19.76 -7.33 -1.84
N TYR A 396 -18.56 -6.84 -2.11
CA TYR A 396 -17.55 -7.51 -2.91
C TYR A 396 -16.62 -8.37 -2.02
N LYS A 397 -16.05 -9.45 -2.57
CA LYS A 397 -15.25 -10.43 -1.80
C LYS A 397 -13.73 -10.29 -1.96
N GLY A 398 -13.26 -9.29 -2.71
CA GLY A 398 -11.86 -9.17 -3.09
C GLY A 398 -11.55 -9.83 -4.44
N ASN A 399 -10.41 -9.44 -4.99
CA ASN A 399 -9.80 -10.01 -6.19
C ASN A 399 -9.33 -11.45 -5.93
N GLU A 400 -8.68 -11.68 -4.77
CA GLU A 400 -8.09 -12.97 -4.40
C GLU A 400 -9.00 -13.83 -3.50
N TRP A 401 -9.01 -15.14 -3.73
CA TRP A 401 -9.79 -16.10 -2.93
C TRP A 401 -9.10 -16.44 -1.59
N VAL A 402 -9.31 -15.59 -0.59
CA VAL A 402 -8.85 -15.80 0.78
C VAL A 402 -9.88 -16.52 1.67
N PRO A 403 -9.48 -17.07 2.85
CA PRO A 403 -10.43 -17.63 3.82
C PRO A 403 -11.38 -16.60 4.44
N ASN A 404 -10.89 -15.37 4.66
CA ASN A 404 -11.59 -14.29 5.38
C ASN A 404 -11.82 -13.07 4.46
N PRO A 405 -12.66 -13.16 3.41
CA PRO A 405 -12.90 -12.03 2.50
C PRO A 405 -13.77 -10.95 3.17
N PRO A 406 -13.65 -9.67 2.76
CA PRO A 406 -14.40 -8.54 3.32
C PRO A 406 -15.87 -8.84 3.61
N GLU A 407 -16.32 -8.50 4.83
CA GLU A 407 -17.67 -8.80 5.31
C GLU A 407 -18.73 -7.82 4.79
N LEU A 408 -18.31 -6.58 4.53
CA LEU A 408 -19.14 -5.42 4.23
C LEU A 408 -18.79 -4.83 2.85
N SER A 409 -19.67 -4.01 2.30
CA SER A 409 -19.32 -3.08 1.21
C SER A 409 -18.50 -1.91 1.75
N GLN A 410 -17.74 -1.20 0.91
CA GLN A 410 -16.83 -0.14 1.38
C GLN A 410 -17.59 1.00 2.08
N ILE A 411 -18.79 1.38 1.61
CA ILE A 411 -19.65 2.37 2.29
C ILE A 411 -20.10 1.84 3.66
N SER A 412 -20.52 0.58 3.76
CA SER A 412 -20.95 0.00 5.05
C SER A 412 -19.78 -0.16 6.04
N ALA A 413 -18.58 -0.46 5.54
CA ALA A 413 -17.36 -0.52 6.35
C ALA A 413 -16.91 0.87 6.84
N ALA A 414 -17.04 1.91 6.00
CA ALA A 414 -16.79 3.29 6.39
C ALA A 414 -17.80 3.76 7.45
N ALA A 415 -19.09 3.45 7.29
CA ALA A 415 -20.12 3.76 8.28
C ALA A 415 -19.87 3.04 9.63
N GLN A 416 -19.45 1.77 9.60
CA GLN A 416 -19.02 1.06 10.81
C GLN A 416 -17.80 1.74 11.45
N ALA A 417 -16.82 2.17 10.65
CA ALA A 417 -15.63 2.86 11.15
C ALA A 417 -15.95 4.21 11.83
N GLN A 418 -16.94 4.97 11.33
CA GLN A 418 -17.40 6.20 12.00
C GLN A 418 -18.01 5.93 13.38
N CYS A 419 -18.58 4.74 13.60
CA CYS A 419 -19.16 4.35 14.87
C CYS A 419 -18.15 3.78 15.88
N ASP A 420 -16.91 3.49 15.46
CA ASP A 420 -15.90 2.77 16.26
C ASP A 420 -16.44 1.40 16.71
N LYS A 421 -16.53 1.13 18.03
CA LYS A 421 -17.00 -0.15 18.57
C LYS A 421 -18.51 -0.35 18.57
N THR A 422 -19.30 0.73 18.46
CA THR A 422 -20.76 0.59 18.37
C THR A 422 -21.10 -0.07 17.03
N PRO A 423 -21.95 -1.11 16.98
CA PRO A 423 -22.44 -1.63 15.70
C PRO A 423 -23.21 -0.54 14.94
N ALA A 424 -22.83 -0.27 13.69
CA ALA A 424 -23.62 0.59 12.82
C ALA A 424 -24.92 -0.11 12.40
N GLU A 425 -26.02 0.62 12.32
CA GLU A 425 -27.36 0.04 12.14
C GLU A 425 -27.66 -0.25 10.66
N PRO A 426 -28.25 -1.42 10.33
CA PRO A 426 -28.71 -1.70 8.97
C PRO A 426 -29.91 -0.83 8.61
N GLN A 427 -29.83 -0.14 7.48
CA GLN A 427 -30.86 0.71 6.92
C GLN A 427 -31.36 0.09 5.61
N ASP A 428 -32.65 -0.22 5.52
CA ASP A 428 -33.30 -0.67 4.28
C ASP A 428 -33.60 0.55 3.40
N LEU A 429 -33.07 0.55 2.18
CA LEU A 429 -32.96 1.71 1.30
C LEU A 429 -33.49 1.39 -0.12
N PRO A 430 -34.72 0.83 -0.25
CA PRO A 430 -35.14 0.08 -1.43
C PRO A 430 -35.21 0.91 -2.72
N GLU A 431 -35.51 2.21 -2.61
CA GLU A 431 -35.65 3.15 -3.75
C GLU A 431 -34.60 4.28 -3.76
N ALA A 432 -33.69 4.34 -2.77
CA ALA A 432 -32.86 5.54 -2.56
C ALA A 432 -31.76 5.74 -3.63
N TYR A 433 -31.13 4.64 -4.08
CA TYR A 433 -29.90 4.68 -4.90
C TYR A 433 -30.01 3.99 -6.26
N HIS A 434 -31.04 3.18 -6.52
CA HIS A 434 -31.28 2.58 -7.84
C HIS A 434 -31.68 3.58 -8.96
N ILE A 435 -31.79 4.87 -8.59
CA ILE A 435 -32.24 6.02 -9.41
C ILE A 435 -33.38 5.68 -10.37
N LYS A 436 -34.58 5.38 -9.82
CA LYS A 436 -35.79 5.03 -10.57
C LYS A 436 -35.62 3.83 -11.52
N GLY A 437 -34.69 2.92 -11.21
CA GLY A 437 -34.35 1.75 -12.03
C GLY A 437 -33.25 1.96 -13.06
N THR A 438 -32.61 3.13 -13.09
CA THR A 438 -31.45 3.41 -13.97
C THR A 438 -30.18 2.69 -13.51
N VAL A 439 -30.07 2.41 -12.20
CA VAL A 439 -29.01 1.57 -11.60
C VAL A 439 -29.68 0.39 -10.89
N PRO A 440 -30.26 -0.57 -11.65
CA PRO A 440 -31.13 -1.62 -11.11
C PRO A 440 -30.44 -2.58 -10.13
N GLU A 441 -29.10 -2.61 -10.11
CA GLU A 441 -28.28 -3.38 -9.18
C GLU A 441 -28.46 -2.92 -7.72
N LEU A 442 -28.91 -1.68 -7.50
CA LEU A 442 -29.07 -1.07 -6.17
C LEU A 442 -30.52 -1.06 -5.66
N GLY A 443 -31.40 -1.86 -6.25
CA GLY A 443 -32.79 -2.03 -5.78
C GLY A 443 -32.87 -2.99 -4.59
N GLY A 444 -33.59 -2.61 -3.53
CA GLY A 444 -33.67 -3.42 -2.30
C GLY A 444 -32.35 -3.46 -1.52
N LEU A 445 -31.55 -2.39 -1.62
CA LEU A 445 -30.24 -2.30 -0.97
C LEU A 445 -30.37 -2.08 0.54
N VAL A 446 -29.57 -2.81 1.32
CA VAL A 446 -29.32 -2.53 2.74
C VAL A 446 -27.88 -2.04 2.90
N LEU A 447 -27.68 -0.94 3.63
CA LEU A 447 -26.36 -0.42 4.03
C LEU A 447 -26.31 -0.24 5.55
N LEU A 448 -25.12 -0.33 6.13
CA LEU A 448 -24.93 0.12 7.52
C LEU A 448 -24.85 1.66 7.55
N LYS A 449 -25.44 2.28 8.57
CA LYS A 449 -25.33 3.72 8.87
C LYS A 449 -25.03 3.91 10.36
N CYS A 450 -24.04 4.74 10.68
CA CYS A 450 -23.83 5.16 12.07
C CYS A 450 -24.82 6.28 12.44
N PRO A 451 -25.43 6.30 13.65
CA PRO A 451 -26.19 7.45 14.12
C PRO A 451 -25.32 8.72 14.10
N GLN A 452 -25.86 9.84 13.62
CA GLN A 452 -25.05 11.05 13.35
C GLN A 452 -24.29 11.54 14.58
N GLU A 453 -24.96 11.56 15.74
CA GLU A 453 -24.38 12.05 17.00
C GLU A 453 -23.32 11.11 17.60
N GLN A 454 -23.22 9.88 17.07
CA GLN A 454 -22.17 8.91 17.38
C GLN A 454 -21.12 8.80 16.27
N SER A 455 -21.35 9.43 15.11
CA SER A 455 -20.48 9.31 13.94
C SER A 455 -19.26 10.21 14.08
N ARG A 456 -18.06 9.67 13.91
CA ARG A 456 -16.89 10.50 13.67
C ARG A 456 -17.01 11.14 12.28
N ARG A 457 -16.91 12.48 12.23
CA ARG A 457 -16.82 13.25 10.99
C ARG A 457 -15.67 12.72 10.13
N ILE A 458 -15.90 12.55 8.83
CA ILE A 458 -14.83 12.33 7.85
C ILE A 458 -14.33 13.70 7.39
N ASP A 459 -13.03 13.96 7.52
CA ASP A 459 -12.42 15.22 7.12
C ASP A 459 -12.04 15.21 5.64
N LEU A 460 -11.55 14.08 5.11
CA LEU A 460 -11.29 13.86 3.70
C LEU A 460 -11.71 12.44 3.30
N LEU A 461 -12.40 12.31 2.16
CA LEU A 461 -12.68 11.04 1.50
C LEU A 461 -11.91 10.96 0.19
N PHE A 462 -10.93 10.07 0.12
CA PHE A 462 -10.18 9.76 -1.09
C PHE A 462 -10.92 8.68 -1.88
N LEU A 463 -11.09 8.90 -3.19
CA LEU A 463 -11.87 8.01 -4.06
C LEU A 463 -11.18 7.78 -5.41
N SER A 464 -11.05 6.53 -5.86
CA SER A 464 -10.71 6.19 -7.26
C SER A 464 -11.58 5.02 -7.72
N ILE A 465 -12.57 5.28 -8.57
CA ILE A 465 -13.56 4.29 -9.00
C ILE A 465 -14.13 4.68 -10.37
N GLY A 466 -14.69 3.72 -11.11
CA GLY A 466 -15.33 3.93 -12.43
C GLY A 466 -14.63 3.21 -13.58
N GLY A 467 -13.37 2.81 -13.44
CA GLY A 467 -12.62 2.07 -14.45
C GLY A 467 -13.18 0.66 -14.71
N ASN A 468 -13.58 -0.04 -13.64
CA ASN A 468 -14.22 -1.35 -13.77
C ASN A 468 -15.67 -1.25 -14.30
N ASP A 469 -16.42 -0.24 -13.85
CA ASP A 469 -17.80 0.04 -14.29
C ASP A 469 -17.93 0.20 -15.81
N VAL A 470 -16.89 0.73 -16.46
CA VAL A 470 -16.83 0.90 -17.93
C VAL A 470 -16.12 -0.25 -18.65
N GLY A 471 -15.72 -1.29 -17.92
CA GLY A 471 -15.07 -2.49 -18.44
C GLY A 471 -13.62 -2.31 -18.85
N PHE A 472 -12.86 -1.37 -18.25
CA PHE A 472 -11.48 -1.08 -18.67
C PHE A 472 -10.56 -2.31 -18.62
N ALA A 473 -10.72 -3.20 -17.64
CA ALA A 473 -10.01 -4.49 -17.59
C ALA A 473 -10.30 -5.39 -18.82
N ARG A 474 -11.51 -5.35 -19.40
CA ARG A 474 -11.88 -6.12 -20.61
C ARG A 474 -11.30 -5.48 -21.89
N LEU A 475 -11.25 -4.15 -21.94
CA LEU A 475 -10.62 -3.40 -23.02
C LEU A 475 -9.11 -3.63 -23.05
N LEU A 476 -8.48 -3.61 -21.88
CA LEU A 476 -7.09 -3.94 -21.67
C LEU A 476 -6.78 -5.39 -22.08
N ALA A 477 -7.61 -6.35 -21.67
CA ALA A 477 -7.50 -7.74 -22.12
C ALA A 477 -7.62 -7.86 -23.66
N ASN A 478 -8.50 -7.09 -24.31
CA ASN A 478 -8.57 -7.03 -25.79
C ASN A 478 -7.29 -6.45 -26.41
N ALA A 479 -6.69 -5.45 -25.76
CA ALA A 479 -5.51 -4.74 -26.24
C ALA A 479 -4.20 -5.56 -26.19
N ILE A 480 -4.14 -6.54 -25.29
CA ILE A 480 -2.96 -7.40 -25.08
C ILE A 480 -3.15 -8.84 -25.58
N LEU A 481 -4.38 -9.34 -25.72
CA LEU A 481 -4.59 -10.71 -26.21
C LEU A 481 -4.55 -10.76 -27.74
N SER A 482 -3.75 -11.68 -28.27
CA SER A 482 -3.74 -12.01 -29.70
C SER A 482 -5.16 -12.37 -30.19
N ASP A 483 -5.49 -12.02 -31.44
CA ASP A 483 -6.83 -12.28 -31.97
C ASP A 483 -7.12 -13.78 -32.16
N GLN A 484 -6.09 -14.63 -32.11
CA GLN A 484 -6.18 -16.10 -32.13
C GLN A 484 -6.18 -16.74 -30.73
N SER A 485 -5.98 -15.97 -29.66
CA SER A 485 -5.78 -16.45 -28.29
C SER A 485 -6.83 -17.48 -27.83
N THR A 486 -6.37 -18.50 -27.11
CA THR A 486 -7.27 -19.47 -26.46
C THR A 486 -7.97 -18.85 -25.25
N LEU A 487 -7.31 -17.92 -24.54
CA LEU A 487 -7.90 -17.17 -23.43
C LEU A 487 -9.09 -16.31 -23.90
N ARG A 488 -8.99 -15.71 -25.09
CA ARG A 488 -10.09 -14.96 -25.72
C ARG A 488 -11.26 -15.85 -26.15
N LYS A 489 -10.98 -17.12 -26.52
CA LYS A 489 -12.00 -18.14 -26.80
C LYS A 489 -12.65 -18.69 -25.51
N LEU A 490 -11.96 -18.62 -24.37
CA LEU A 490 -12.48 -18.91 -23.02
C LEU A 490 -13.26 -17.72 -22.41
N GLY A 491 -14.09 -17.03 -23.22
CA GLY A 491 -14.78 -15.76 -22.91
C GLY A 491 -15.81 -15.75 -21.76
N GLY A 492 -15.78 -16.73 -20.87
CA GLY A 492 -16.45 -16.69 -19.57
C GLY A 492 -15.63 -16.04 -18.47
N TRP A 493 -14.29 -16.01 -18.58
CA TRP A 493 -13.41 -15.50 -17.51
C TRP A 493 -13.22 -13.98 -17.53
N PHE A 494 -12.92 -13.39 -18.69
CA PHE A 494 -12.94 -11.93 -18.88
C PHE A 494 -14.36 -11.38 -19.15
N GLY A 495 -15.37 -12.26 -19.25
CA GLY A 495 -16.64 -11.96 -19.91
C GLY A 495 -16.49 -11.83 -21.44
N GLN A 496 -17.58 -11.53 -22.14
CA GLN A 496 -17.49 -11.24 -23.57
C GLN A 496 -16.69 -9.95 -23.78
N VAL A 497 -15.71 -10.01 -24.69
CA VAL A 497 -14.81 -8.90 -24.98
C VAL A 497 -15.59 -7.76 -25.65
N HIS A 498 -15.87 -6.72 -24.87
CA HIS A 498 -16.61 -5.55 -25.30
C HIS A 498 -15.75 -4.65 -26.21
N GLY A 499 -16.22 -4.37 -27.42
CA GLY A 499 -15.64 -3.35 -28.28
C GLY A 499 -16.02 -1.92 -27.84
N LEU A 500 -15.38 -0.93 -28.48
CA LEU A 500 -15.54 0.52 -28.26
C LEU A 500 -16.98 0.98 -27.99
N THR A 501 -17.96 0.48 -28.75
CA THR A 501 -19.38 0.85 -28.64
C THR A 501 -19.99 0.48 -27.28
N ALA A 502 -19.66 -0.69 -26.74
CA ALA A 502 -20.22 -1.18 -25.48
C ALA A 502 -19.59 -0.46 -24.28
N ALA A 503 -18.27 -0.22 -24.30
CA ALA A 503 -17.62 0.64 -23.31
C ALA A 503 -18.14 2.08 -23.36
N SER A 504 -18.41 2.61 -24.57
CA SER A 504 -18.98 3.95 -24.74
C SER A 504 -20.35 4.07 -24.08
N GLY A 505 -21.23 3.06 -24.22
CA GLY A 505 -22.55 3.04 -23.59
C GLY A 505 -22.52 2.87 -22.06
N LEU A 506 -21.56 2.12 -21.51
CA LEU A 506 -21.33 2.04 -20.06
C LEU A 506 -20.84 3.38 -19.49
N ILE A 507 -20.00 4.10 -20.23
CA ILE A 507 -19.56 5.45 -19.87
C ILE A 507 -20.75 6.42 -19.81
N ASP A 508 -21.75 6.27 -20.70
CA ASP A 508 -22.90 7.17 -20.77
C ASP A 508 -23.91 6.96 -19.61
N THR A 509 -23.85 5.85 -18.87
CA THR A 509 -24.64 5.61 -17.64
C THR A 509 -23.85 5.84 -16.34
N LEU A 510 -22.52 6.02 -16.41
CA LEU A 510 -21.63 6.16 -15.25
C LEU A 510 -21.99 7.35 -14.34
N ASP A 511 -22.45 8.46 -14.91
CA ASP A 511 -22.86 9.65 -14.15
C ASP A 511 -24.05 9.36 -13.20
N GLU A 512 -24.98 8.48 -13.60
CA GLU A 512 -26.09 8.07 -12.73
C GLU A 512 -25.63 7.14 -11.59
N ARG A 513 -24.56 6.35 -11.81
CA ARG A 513 -23.86 5.63 -10.73
C ARG A 513 -23.12 6.60 -9.77
N TYR A 514 -22.45 7.64 -10.27
CA TYR A 514 -21.84 8.67 -9.41
C TYR A 514 -22.88 9.48 -8.62
N LYS A 515 -24.02 9.80 -9.23
CA LYS A 515 -25.17 10.47 -8.60
C LYS A 515 -25.79 9.63 -7.49
N ALA A 516 -25.86 8.30 -7.67
CA ALA A 516 -26.22 7.37 -6.61
C ALA A 516 -25.19 7.39 -5.48
N LEU A 517 -23.90 7.28 -5.81
CA LEU A 517 -22.79 7.32 -4.85
C LEU A 517 -22.82 8.63 -4.04
N ASN A 518 -22.97 9.80 -4.68
CA ASN A 518 -23.03 11.09 -4.01
C ASN A 518 -24.13 11.17 -2.93
N ARG A 519 -25.33 10.66 -3.23
CA ARG A 519 -26.42 10.57 -2.24
C ARG A 519 -26.02 9.73 -1.03
N ALA A 520 -25.27 8.64 -1.24
CA ALA A 520 -24.85 7.74 -0.18
C ALA A 520 -23.69 8.32 0.66
N LEU A 521 -22.73 9.01 0.02
CA LEU A 521 -21.65 9.70 0.74
C LEU A 521 -22.20 10.78 1.68
N HIS A 522 -23.22 11.52 1.24
CA HIS A 522 -23.89 12.50 2.09
C HIS A 522 -24.84 11.88 3.15
N ASN A 523 -25.67 10.90 2.78
CA ASN A 523 -26.68 10.34 3.69
C ASN A 523 -26.13 9.27 4.67
N ILE A 524 -25.20 8.42 4.22
CA ILE A 524 -24.72 7.26 5.00
C ILE A 524 -23.44 7.60 5.75
N LEU A 525 -22.54 8.38 5.13
CA LEU A 525 -21.24 8.76 5.72
C LEU A 525 -21.22 10.17 6.32
N HIS A 526 -22.37 10.87 6.33
CA HIS A 526 -22.56 12.20 6.93
C HIS A 526 -21.60 13.28 6.43
N ILE A 527 -21.09 13.17 5.20
CA ILE A 527 -20.35 14.27 4.58
C ILE A 527 -21.35 15.43 4.34
N PRO A 528 -21.11 16.66 4.79
CA PRO A 528 -22.05 17.76 4.60
C PRO A 528 -22.18 18.18 3.12
N TRP A 529 -23.38 18.59 2.69
CA TRP A 529 -23.67 18.97 1.29
C TRP A 529 -22.99 20.29 0.88
N GLU A 530 -22.67 21.16 1.83
CA GLU A 530 -21.89 22.39 1.63
C GLU A 530 -20.38 22.15 1.71
N GLN A 531 -19.95 20.89 1.90
CA GLN A 531 -18.57 20.45 2.03
C GLN A 531 -18.25 19.24 1.14
N SER A 532 -18.96 19.09 0.01
CA SER A 532 -18.75 18.02 -0.97
C SER A 532 -17.33 18.00 -1.56
N ASP A 533 -16.56 19.08 -1.46
CA ASP A 533 -15.17 19.16 -1.90
C ASP A 533 -14.19 18.39 -1.01
N ARG A 534 -14.64 17.95 0.18
CA ARG A 534 -13.99 16.91 0.99
C ARG A 534 -13.99 15.53 0.33
N ILE A 535 -14.70 15.35 -0.77
CA ILE A 535 -14.66 14.14 -1.61
C ILE A 535 -13.67 14.41 -2.75
N LEU A 536 -12.55 13.68 -2.75
CA LEU A 536 -11.46 13.82 -3.72
C LEU A 536 -11.46 12.63 -4.68
N LEU A 537 -12.06 12.81 -5.86
CA LEU A 537 -12.07 11.81 -6.92
C LEU A 537 -10.78 11.89 -7.75
N THR A 538 -9.95 10.85 -7.67
CA THR A 538 -8.71 10.71 -8.43
C THR A 538 -8.98 10.14 -9.83
N GLY A 539 -8.44 10.80 -10.86
CA GLY A 539 -8.44 10.29 -12.24
C GLY A 539 -7.35 9.26 -12.49
N TYR A 540 -7.59 8.31 -13.39
CA TYR A 540 -6.59 7.30 -13.75
C TYR A 540 -5.43 7.90 -14.58
N PRO A 541 -4.17 7.50 -14.36
CA PRO A 541 -3.04 7.88 -15.22
C PRO A 541 -3.15 7.30 -16.64
N GLY A 542 -2.47 7.94 -17.60
CA GLY A 542 -2.42 7.46 -18.99
C GLY A 542 -1.49 6.26 -19.15
N LEU A 543 -2.04 5.07 -19.43
CA LEU A 543 -1.29 3.81 -19.45
C LEU A 543 -0.20 3.72 -20.55
N ALA A 544 -0.47 4.24 -21.74
CA ALA A 544 0.26 3.87 -22.95
C ALA A 544 0.80 5.06 -23.77
N LEU A 545 0.99 6.23 -23.13
CA LEU A 545 1.45 7.47 -23.78
C LEU A 545 2.97 7.62 -23.75
N LEU A 546 3.54 8.14 -24.85
CA LEU A 546 4.97 8.39 -25.05
C LEU A 546 5.25 9.83 -25.51
N GLY A 547 6.49 10.29 -25.29
CA GLY A 547 7.00 11.58 -25.75
C GLY A 547 6.31 12.77 -25.09
N ASP A 548 5.64 13.61 -25.89
CA ASP A 548 4.81 14.72 -25.44
C ASP A 548 3.34 14.31 -25.18
N GLY A 549 2.99 13.04 -25.39
CA GLY A 549 1.62 12.51 -25.33
C GLY A 549 0.94 12.41 -26.71
N SER A 550 1.59 12.82 -27.80
CA SER A 550 1.09 12.59 -29.18
C SER A 550 1.24 11.14 -29.66
N GLN A 551 2.14 10.38 -29.03
CA GLN A 551 2.46 9.00 -29.41
C GLN A 551 1.93 7.99 -28.39
N VAL A 552 1.72 6.76 -28.85
CA VAL A 552 1.39 5.60 -28.01
C VAL A 552 2.44 4.50 -28.15
N CYS A 553 2.43 3.54 -27.23
CA CYS A 553 3.24 2.33 -27.32
C CYS A 553 3.18 1.65 -28.71
N PRO A 554 4.31 1.18 -29.25
CA PRO A 554 4.35 0.42 -30.49
C PRO A 554 3.75 -0.98 -30.33
N ASP A 555 3.49 -1.67 -31.45
CA ASP A 555 3.15 -3.09 -31.45
C ASP A 555 4.38 -3.91 -31.00
N GLY A 556 4.23 -4.83 -30.03
CA GLY A 556 5.35 -5.62 -29.52
C GLY A 556 5.07 -6.49 -28.29
N THR A 557 6.03 -7.35 -27.96
CA THR A 557 5.96 -8.30 -26.84
C THR A 557 6.77 -7.89 -25.61
N ALA A 558 7.49 -6.77 -25.64
CA ALA A 558 8.37 -6.35 -24.54
C ALA A 558 7.57 -6.09 -23.25
N GLY A 559 7.96 -6.78 -22.16
CA GLY A 559 7.21 -6.77 -20.89
C GLY A 559 6.04 -7.76 -20.85
N MET A 560 5.77 -8.45 -21.95
CA MET A 560 4.60 -9.32 -22.15
C MET A 560 5.00 -10.81 -22.29
N GLU A 561 6.29 -11.12 -22.40
CA GLU A 561 6.83 -12.46 -22.74
C GLU A 561 6.51 -13.59 -21.74
N ILE A 562 5.88 -13.27 -20.59
CA ILE A 562 5.39 -14.25 -19.62
C ILE A 562 4.33 -15.22 -20.18
N ALA A 563 3.56 -14.82 -21.19
CA ALA A 563 2.63 -15.71 -21.89
C ALA A 563 2.59 -15.40 -23.40
N SER A 564 2.72 -16.42 -24.24
CA SER A 564 2.79 -16.26 -25.71
C SER A 564 1.47 -15.83 -26.38
N ASP A 565 0.37 -15.78 -25.63
CA ASP A 565 -0.88 -15.12 -26.04
C ASP A 565 -0.85 -13.58 -25.88
N PHE A 566 0.14 -13.02 -25.17
CA PHE A 566 0.25 -11.58 -24.92
C PHE A 566 1.10 -10.87 -26.00
N LEU A 567 0.50 -9.87 -26.63
CA LEU A 567 1.09 -8.95 -27.61
C LEU A 567 0.40 -7.59 -27.45
N LEU A 568 1.14 -6.56 -27.04
CA LEU A 568 0.60 -5.20 -27.02
C LEU A 568 0.44 -4.72 -28.46
N SER A 569 -0.74 -4.19 -28.81
CA SER A 569 -0.94 -3.56 -30.12
C SER A 569 -1.09 -2.05 -30.04
N ALA A 570 -0.37 -1.33 -30.90
CA ALA A 570 -0.40 0.12 -30.99
C ALA A 570 -1.79 0.64 -31.41
N GLN A 571 -2.51 -0.06 -32.30
CA GLN A 571 -3.88 0.32 -32.63
C GLN A 571 -4.78 0.26 -31.40
N LYS A 572 -4.78 -0.90 -30.71
CA LYS A 572 -5.63 -1.12 -29.54
C LYS A 572 -5.21 -0.22 -28.35
N ALA A 573 -3.94 0.19 -28.28
CA ALA A 573 -3.45 1.19 -27.35
C ALA A 573 -4.05 2.59 -27.62
N ARG A 574 -4.14 3.05 -28.89
CA ARG A 574 -4.85 4.31 -29.23
C ARG A 574 -6.32 4.25 -28.84
N GLU A 575 -6.98 3.12 -29.10
CA GLU A 575 -8.37 2.88 -28.70
C GLU A 575 -8.54 2.96 -27.17
N GLY A 576 -7.66 2.29 -26.41
CA GLY A 576 -7.65 2.33 -24.94
C GLY A 576 -7.38 3.72 -24.35
N VAL A 577 -6.46 4.49 -24.96
CA VAL A 577 -6.20 5.90 -24.60
C VAL A 577 -7.44 6.77 -24.83
N TRP A 578 -8.08 6.66 -25.99
CA TRP A 578 -9.31 7.43 -26.29
C TRP A 578 -10.45 7.13 -25.29
N ILE A 579 -10.60 5.87 -24.87
CA ILE A 579 -11.56 5.48 -23.83
C ILE A 579 -11.17 6.04 -22.47
N SER A 580 -9.88 5.97 -22.07
CA SER A 580 -9.37 6.56 -20.82
C SER A 580 -9.66 8.06 -20.77
N ASP A 581 -9.53 8.77 -21.89
CA ASP A 581 -9.84 10.19 -21.98
C ASP A 581 -11.35 10.49 -21.96
N LYS A 582 -12.21 9.64 -22.55
CA LYS A 582 -13.68 9.77 -22.40
C LYS A 582 -14.08 9.56 -20.93
N LEU A 583 -13.52 8.53 -20.28
CA LEU A 583 -13.72 8.26 -18.86
C LEU A 583 -13.26 9.46 -18.00
N ASN A 584 -12.03 9.94 -18.16
CA ASN A 584 -11.49 11.07 -17.40
C ASN A 584 -12.35 12.34 -17.52
N ARG A 585 -12.82 12.67 -18.74
CA ARG A 585 -13.72 13.81 -18.97
C ARG A 585 -15.04 13.68 -18.19
N ILE A 586 -15.61 12.47 -18.12
CA ILE A 586 -16.88 12.22 -17.41
C ILE A 586 -16.68 12.14 -15.90
N MET A 587 -15.60 11.52 -15.40
CA MET A 587 -15.23 11.58 -13.98
C MET A 587 -15.08 13.03 -13.51
N LYS A 588 -14.38 13.87 -14.28
CA LYS A 588 -14.20 15.31 -13.99
C LYS A 588 -15.53 16.07 -14.05
N GLY A 589 -16.38 15.77 -15.05
CA GLY A 589 -17.71 16.36 -15.20
C GLY A 589 -18.64 16.03 -14.03
N SER A 590 -18.75 14.76 -13.65
CA SER A 590 -19.58 14.31 -12.51
C SER A 590 -19.03 14.82 -11.17
N ALA A 591 -17.70 14.91 -11.01
CA ALA A 591 -17.09 15.53 -9.83
C ALA A 591 -17.50 17.00 -9.69
N HIS A 592 -17.28 17.83 -10.73
CA HIS A 592 -17.71 19.24 -10.71
C HIS A 592 -19.23 19.40 -10.50
N LYS A 593 -20.04 18.54 -11.13
CA LYS A 593 -21.51 18.50 -10.97
C LYS A 593 -21.98 18.16 -9.55
N HIS A 594 -21.17 17.45 -8.77
CA HIS A 594 -21.44 17.09 -7.38
C HIS A 594 -20.63 17.93 -6.37
N GLY A 595 -19.91 18.96 -6.82
CA GLY A 595 -19.08 19.80 -5.95
C GLY A 595 -17.86 19.09 -5.38
N TRP A 596 -17.47 17.93 -5.94
CA TRP A 596 -16.29 17.17 -5.53
C TRP A 596 -15.02 17.81 -6.06
N THR A 597 -13.93 17.61 -5.33
CA THR A 597 -12.57 17.92 -5.79
C THR A 597 -12.12 16.84 -6.76
N TYR A 598 -11.60 17.24 -7.94
CA TYR A 598 -11.07 16.30 -8.94
C TYR A 598 -9.56 16.37 -9.03
N VAL A 599 -8.89 15.23 -8.92
CA VAL A 599 -7.42 15.13 -8.89
C VAL A 599 -6.94 14.51 -10.20
N ASP A 600 -6.35 15.31 -11.09
CA ASP A 600 -5.79 14.85 -12.37
C ASP A 600 -4.42 15.42 -12.76
N HIS A 601 -3.77 16.22 -11.90
CA HIS A 601 -2.45 16.82 -12.19
C HIS A 601 -1.37 15.76 -12.52
N HIS A 602 -1.35 14.64 -11.78
CA HIS A 602 -0.43 13.51 -12.02
C HIS A 602 -0.54 12.92 -13.44
N ARG A 603 -1.69 13.03 -14.13
CA ARG A 603 -1.83 12.50 -15.50
C ARG A 603 -0.80 13.07 -16.47
N ARG A 604 -0.33 14.31 -16.27
CA ARG A 604 0.75 14.88 -17.08
C ARG A 604 2.13 14.35 -16.68
N ALA A 605 2.37 14.05 -15.40
CA ALA A 605 3.63 13.47 -14.93
C ALA A 605 3.84 12.02 -15.40
N PHE A 606 2.76 11.31 -15.75
CA PHE A 606 2.79 9.95 -16.31
C PHE A 606 3.06 9.88 -17.82
N VAL A 607 3.05 11.01 -18.54
CA VAL A 607 3.43 11.05 -19.96
C VAL A 607 4.91 10.66 -20.09
N ASP A 608 5.22 9.82 -21.08
CA ASP A 608 6.54 9.18 -21.27
C ASP A 608 6.99 8.23 -20.13
N ARG A 609 6.09 7.97 -19.16
CA ARG A 609 6.27 6.99 -18.07
C ARG A 609 5.25 5.85 -18.12
N GLY A 610 4.54 5.73 -19.25
CA GLY A 610 3.62 4.65 -19.56
C GLY A 610 4.27 3.26 -19.58
N ILE A 611 3.48 2.22 -19.80
CA ILE A 611 3.90 0.81 -19.72
C ILE A 611 5.04 0.41 -20.68
N CYS A 612 5.24 1.17 -21.76
CA CYS A 612 6.32 0.99 -22.73
C CYS A 612 7.50 1.95 -22.54
N ALA A 613 7.55 2.71 -21.45
CA ALA A 613 8.76 3.47 -21.11
C ALA A 613 9.93 2.52 -20.85
N GLY A 614 11.12 2.87 -21.37
CA GLY A 614 12.29 2.00 -21.39
C GLY A 614 12.34 0.98 -22.54
N PHE A 615 11.50 1.09 -23.59
CA PHE A 615 11.46 0.16 -24.74
C PHE A 615 12.72 0.16 -25.64
N THR A 616 13.72 1.00 -25.38
CA THR A 616 15.01 0.97 -26.11
C THR A 616 15.79 -0.31 -25.80
N ASP A 617 16.41 -0.93 -26.81
CA ASP A 617 17.12 -2.23 -26.70
C ASP A 617 18.21 -2.30 -25.59
N ASN A 618 18.71 -1.14 -25.16
CA ASN A 618 19.63 -1.00 -24.03
C ASN A 618 18.87 -0.65 -22.75
N ALA A 619 18.56 -1.66 -21.94
CA ALA A 619 18.05 -1.44 -20.58
C ALA A 619 19.14 -0.86 -19.67
N PHE A 620 18.90 0.33 -19.11
CA PHE A 620 19.85 1.02 -18.23
C PHE A 620 19.98 0.37 -16.83
N SER A 621 18.99 -0.44 -16.44
CA SER A 621 18.96 -1.13 -15.14
C SER A 621 18.13 -2.42 -15.22
N ILE A 622 18.28 -3.31 -14.23
CA ILE A 622 17.41 -4.49 -14.04
C ILE A 622 15.96 -4.08 -13.72
N ALA A 623 15.72 -2.86 -13.24
CA ALA A 623 14.38 -2.33 -12.96
C ALA A 623 13.66 -1.82 -14.23
N ASP A 624 14.43 -1.38 -15.24
CA ASP A 624 13.92 -0.91 -16.51
C ASP A 624 13.79 -2.03 -17.56
N ASP A 625 14.64 -3.06 -17.52
CA ASP A 625 14.64 -4.18 -18.47
C ASP A 625 13.25 -4.82 -18.58
N LEU A 626 12.72 -4.84 -19.80
CA LEU A 626 11.40 -5.36 -20.11
C LEU A 626 11.40 -6.88 -20.31
N ARG A 627 12.56 -7.51 -20.52
CA ARG A 627 12.68 -8.92 -20.89
C ARG A 627 12.57 -9.81 -19.64
N LEU A 628 11.65 -10.78 -19.66
CA LEU A 628 11.53 -11.77 -18.59
C LEU A 628 12.81 -12.62 -18.47
N PRO A 629 13.45 -12.74 -17.28
CA PRO A 629 14.61 -13.59 -17.11
C PRO A 629 14.23 -15.06 -17.28
N ARG A 630 14.88 -15.75 -18.22
CA ARG A 630 14.69 -17.19 -18.47
C ARG A 630 16.00 -17.95 -18.28
N LYS A 631 15.91 -19.19 -17.80
CA LYS A 631 17.06 -20.10 -17.67
C LYS A 631 17.24 -20.87 -18.98
N VAL A 632 18.28 -20.52 -19.73
CA VAL A 632 18.65 -21.10 -21.03
C VAL A 632 20.05 -21.72 -20.89
N ASP A 633 20.21 -22.97 -21.33
CA ASP A 633 21.49 -23.72 -21.27
C ASP A 633 22.19 -23.65 -19.89
N GLY A 634 21.38 -23.72 -18.83
CA GLY A 634 21.83 -23.68 -17.43
C GLY A 634 22.12 -22.27 -16.88
N LYS A 635 22.09 -21.22 -17.69
CA LYS A 635 22.37 -19.82 -17.31
C LYS A 635 21.10 -18.97 -17.32
N TRP A 636 21.05 -17.92 -16.52
CA TRP A 636 19.96 -16.93 -16.59
C TRP A 636 20.30 -15.82 -17.57
N VAL A 637 19.32 -15.44 -18.39
CA VAL A 637 19.42 -14.36 -19.39
C VAL A 637 18.10 -13.57 -19.34
N PRO A 638 18.11 -12.22 -19.31
CA PRO A 638 19.30 -11.35 -19.27
C PRO A 638 19.96 -11.20 -17.89
N TYR A 639 19.25 -11.45 -16.79
CA TYR A 639 19.76 -11.34 -15.43
C TYR A 639 19.25 -12.49 -14.54
N ASN A 640 19.85 -12.71 -13.36
CA ASN A 640 19.39 -13.72 -12.41
C ASN A 640 18.11 -13.22 -11.68
N PRO A 641 17.00 -13.97 -11.66
CA PRO A 641 15.72 -13.47 -11.14
C PRO A 641 15.74 -13.09 -9.64
N ALA A 642 16.68 -13.62 -8.85
CA ALA A 642 16.86 -13.20 -7.45
C ALA A 642 17.39 -11.76 -7.31
N ASP A 643 18.07 -11.25 -8.34
CA ASP A 643 18.65 -9.90 -8.36
C ASP A 643 17.63 -8.82 -8.78
N TYR A 644 16.40 -9.20 -9.16
CA TYR A 644 15.34 -8.27 -9.55
C TYR A 644 14.94 -7.34 -8.39
N PRO A 645 15.05 -6.01 -8.55
CA PRO A 645 14.71 -5.05 -7.50
C PRO A 645 13.27 -4.55 -7.68
N ALA A 646 12.33 -5.21 -7.00
CA ALA A 646 10.89 -4.95 -7.12
C ALA A 646 10.50 -3.48 -6.88
N TYR A 647 11.24 -2.78 -6.01
CA TYR A 647 10.98 -1.39 -5.61
C TYR A 647 12.00 -0.35 -6.09
N ALA A 648 13.00 -0.74 -6.89
CA ALA A 648 13.95 0.24 -7.43
C ALA A 648 13.30 1.23 -8.41
N VAL A 649 13.82 2.46 -8.34
CA VAL A 649 13.52 3.60 -9.19
C VAL A 649 13.75 3.26 -10.66
N ARG A 650 12.85 3.70 -11.53
CA ARG A 650 12.82 3.34 -12.96
C ARG A 650 12.13 4.41 -13.81
N GLN A 651 12.30 4.35 -15.13
CA GLN A 651 11.61 5.26 -16.06
C GLN A 651 10.10 4.98 -16.06
N ARG A 652 9.74 3.69 -16.12
CA ARG A 652 8.40 3.14 -16.26
C ARG A 652 7.61 3.15 -14.95
N TRP A 653 6.50 3.88 -14.89
CA TRP A 653 5.63 3.97 -13.72
C TRP A 653 4.43 3.00 -13.75
N PHE A 654 4.45 1.98 -14.62
CA PHE A 654 3.48 0.87 -14.63
C PHE A 654 4.18 -0.49 -14.57
N ARG A 655 3.58 -1.47 -13.90
CA ARG A 655 4.00 -2.87 -13.97
C ARG A 655 3.61 -3.45 -15.33
N THR A 656 4.56 -3.97 -16.10
CA THR A 656 4.26 -4.91 -17.19
C THR A 656 3.83 -6.28 -16.64
N PRO A 657 3.21 -7.17 -17.44
CA PRO A 657 3.02 -8.58 -17.07
C PRO A 657 4.29 -9.28 -16.54
N ASN A 658 5.46 -8.96 -17.09
CA ASN A 658 6.74 -9.45 -16.59
C ASN A 658 7.08 -8.84 -15.22
N ASP A 659 7.00 -7.51 -15.06
CA ASP A 659 7.23 -6.84 -13.77
C ASP A 659 6.31 -7.40 -12.67
N ALA A 660 5.05 -7.65 -13.00
CA ALA A 660 4.04 -8.20 -12.10
C ALA A 660 4.35 -9.66 -11.72
N PHE A 661 4.67 -10.52 -12.69
CA PHE A 661 5.13 -11.89 -12.41
C PHE A 661 6.39 -11.91 -11.53
N MET A 662 7.31 -10.97 -11.74
CA MET A 662 8.55 -10.80 -10.98
C MET A 662 8.36 -10.11 -9.61
N THR A 663 7.19 -9.52 -9.33
CA THR A 663 6.91 -8.81 -8.07
C THR A 663 5.95 -9.60 -7.16
N GLY A 664 4.81 -10.06 -7.70
CA GLY A 664 3.77 -10.76 -6.92
C GLY A 664 3.73 -12.28 -7.11
N ASN A 665 4.02 -12.77 -8.32
CA ASN A 665 4.07 -14.20 -8.69
C ASN A 665 2.88 -15.04 -8.17
N PHE A 666 1.65 -14.52 -8.29
CA PHE A 666 0.45 -15.14 -7.73
C PHE A 666 0.24 -16.59 -8.22
N HIS A 667 0.06 -17.51 -7.27
CA HIS A 667 -0.23 -18.92 -7.56
C HIS A 667 -1.38 -19.43 -6.69
N VAL A 668 -2.12 -20.40 -7.23
CA VAL A 668 -3.15 -21.16 -6.49
C VAL A 668 -2.81 -22.65 -6.48
N SER A 669 -3.39 -23.39 -5.53
CA SER A 669 -3.23 -24.85 -5.50
C SER A 669 -3.97 -25.51 -6.67
N PRO A 670 -3.46 -26.61 -7.24
CA PRO A 670 -4.11 -27.31 -8.36
C PRO A 670 -5.54 -27.78 -8.03
N SER A 671 -5.82 -28.12 -6.78
CA SER A 671 -7.15 -28.53 -6.32
C SER A 671 -8.14 -27.35 -6.27
N LEU A 672 -7.71 -26.15 -5.90
CA LEU A 672 -8.53 -24.94 -5.98
C LEU A 672 -8.81 -24.58 -7.45
N LEU A 673 -7.77 -24.60 -8.30
CA LEU A 673 -7.86 -24.28 -9.72
C LEU A 673 -8.81 -25.23 -10.47
N GLN A 674 -8.75 -26.53 -10.18
CA GLN A 674 -9.72 -27.52 -10.69
C GLN A 674 -11.15 -27.27 -10.19
N LYS A 675 -11.33 -27.03 -8.87
CA LYS A 675 -12.64 -26.86 -8.24
C LYS A 675 -13.37 -25.58 -8.69
N VAL A 676 -12.62 -24.50 -8.93
CA VAL A 676 -13.17 -23.18 -9.30
C VAL A 676 -13.33 -23.03 -10.81
N LEU A 677 -12.30 -23.34 -11.61
CA LEU A 677 -12.31 -23.04 -13.05
C LEU A 677 -12.69 -24.23 -13.95
N LYS A 678 -12.68 -25.47 -13.45
CA LYS A 678 -13.02 -26.71 -14.20
C LYS A 678 -12.17 -26.95 -15.48
N LEU A 679 -11.04 -26.24 -15.62
CA LEU A 679 -10.15 -26.36 -16.78
C LEU A 679 -9.33 -27.66 -16.76
N LYS A 680 -9.09 -28.24 -17.95
CA LYS A 680 -8.33 -29.50 -18.10
C LYS A 680 -6.84 -29.31 -18.36
N SER A 681 -6.41 -28.14 -18.85
CA SER A 681 -5.01 -27.73 -18.92
C SER A 681 -4.81 -26.56 -17.97
N LEU A 682 -3.99 -26.76 -16.95
CA LEU A 682 -3.96 -25.93 -15.73
C LEU A 682 -2.67 -25.11 -15.60
N SER A 683 -1.54 -25.62 -16.11
CA SER A 683 -0.21 -25.05 -15.91
C SER A 683 0.07 -23.83 -16.80
N TYR A 684 -0.34 -23.81 -18.07
CA TYR A 684 -0.19 -22.60 -18.91
C TYR A 684 -1.06 -21.44 -18.37
N PHE A 685 -2.29 -21.73 -17.95
CA PHE A 685 -3.17 -20.73 -17.36
C PHE A 685 -2.62 -20.13 -16.05
N GLN A 686 -1.78 -20.88 -15.32
CA GLN A 686 -1.11 -20.39 -14.13
C GLN A 686 -0.05 -19.30 -14.43
N LEU A 687 0.56 -19.25 -15.62
CA LEU A 687 1.41 -18.12 -16.02
C LEU A 687 0.58 -16.83 -16.18
N VAL A 688 -0.58 -16.94 -16.82
CA VAL A 688 -1.53 -15.84 -17.02
C VAL A 688 -1.96 -15.28 -15.68
N LEU A 689 -2.40 -16.15 -14.75
CA LEU A 689 -2.73 -15.75 -13.37
C LEU A 689 -1.53 -15.11 -12.65
N ALA A 690 -0.34 -15.71 -12.73
CA ALA A 690 0.84 -15.22 -12.03
C ALA A 690 1.32 -13.84 -12.50
N ALA A 691 0.97 -13.44 -13.73
CA ALA A 691 1.12 -12.06 -14.19
C ALA A 691 -0.08 -11.18 -13.82
N THR A 692 -1.30 -11.53 -14.23
CA THR A 692 -2.46 -10.62 -14.15
C THR A 692 -2.94 -10.38 -12.72
N TYR A 693 -2.98 -11.41 -11.87
CA TYR A 693 -3.36 -11.28 -10.45
C TYR A 693 -2.22 -10.77 -9.56
N SER A 694 -1.08 -10.41 -10.16
CA SER A 694 0.04 -9.76 -9.48
C SER A 694 0.10 -8.26 -9.80
N GLY A 695 -0.99 -7.66 -10.31
CA GLY A 695 -1.09 -6.25 -10.66
C GLY A 695 -0.35 -5.83 -11.93
N ALA A 696 -0.42 -6.64 -12.98
CA ALA A 696 -0.02 -6.18 -14.30
C ALA A 696 -0.90 -4.98 -14.73
N PHE A 697 -0.29 -4.01 -15.42
CA PHE A 697 -0.91 -2.77 -15.90
C PHE A 697 -1.31 -1.74 -14.81
N HIS A 698 -0.99 -2.02 -13.54
CA HIS A 698 -1.14 -1.06 -12.43
C HIS A 698 0.11 -0.20 -12.23
N PRO A 699 0.00 0.96 -11.55
CA PRO A 699 1.16 1.81 -11.29
C PRO A 699 2.23 1.10 -10.45
N THR A 700 3.48 1.53 -10.56
CA THR A 700 4.54 1.11 -9.62
C THR A 700 4.44 1.92 -8.31
N ALA A 701 5.30 1.59 -7.34
CA ALA A 701 5.44 2.37 -6.10
C ALA A 701 5.68 3.87 -6.35
N GLU A 702 6.61 4.21 -7.24
CA GLU A 702 6.81 5.60 -7.71
C GLU A 702 5.54 6.16 -8.37
N GLY A 703 4.86 5.36 -9.19
CA GLY A 703 3.61 5.77 -9.83
C GLY A 703 2.54 6.14 -8.80
N HIS A 704 2.32 5.31 -7.78
CA HIS A 704 1.41 5.63 -6.68
C HIS A 704 1.88 6.82 -5.83
N ALA A 705 3.18 7.02 -5.66
CA ALA A 705 3.73 8.20 -5.00
C ALA A 705 3.45 9.49 -5.79
N ALA A 706 3.63 9.47 -7.12
CA ALA A 706 3.32 10.60 -7.99
C ALA A 706 1.80 10.90 -8.11
N ILE A 707 0.94 9.89 -7.97
CA ILE A 707 -0.52 10.10 -7.81
C ILE A 707 -0.82 10.74 -6.44
N ALA A 708 -0.15 10.26 -5.39
CA ALA A 708 -0.34 10.76 -4.03
C ALA A 708 0.11 12.23 -3.87
N ASP A 709 1.18 12.67 -4.54
CA ASP A 709 1.58 14.09 -4.54
C ASP A 709 0.45 15.01 -5.06
N ALA A 710 -0.20 14.64 -6.17
CA ALA A 710 -1.36 15.39 -6.69
C ALA A 710 -2.58 15.34 -5.76
N LEU A 711 -2.78 14.23 -5.05
CA LEU A 711 -3.84 14.10 -4.05
C LEU A 711 -3.55 14.96 -2.80
N VAL A 712 -2.29 15.03 -2.35
CA VAL A 712 -1.83 15.89 -1.25
C VAL A 712 -1.98 17.37 -1.61
N GLU A 713 -1.61 17.78 -2.83
CA GLU A 713 -1.79 19.15 -3.33
C GLU A 713 -3.24 19.62 -3.16
N GLN A 714 -4.20 18.83 -3.65
CA GLN A 714 -5.62 19.15 -3.55
C GLN A 714 -6.16 19.03 -2.11
N SER A 715 -5.68 18.03 -1.34
CA SER A 715 -6.05 17.86 0.08
C SER A 715 -5.66 19.05 0.94
N ARG A 716 -4.47 19.62 0.73
CA ARG A 716 -4.00 20.81 1.45
C ARG A 716 -4.95 22.01 1.23
N ALA A 717 -5.38 22.25 0.00
CA ALA A 717 -6.30 23.34 -0.33
C ALA A 717 -7.69 23.17 0.32
N VAL A 718 -8.22 21.94 0.32
CA VAL A 718 -9.49 21.60 0.99
C VAL A 718 -9.36 21.77 2.52
N LEU A 719 -8.26 21.30 3.13
CA LEU A 719 -8.03 21.46 4.56
C LEU A 719 -7.85 22.93 4.96
N GLU A 720 -7.09 23.71 4.19
CA GLU A 720 -6.88 25.15 4.42
C GLU A 720 -8.21 25.93 4.40
N LYS A 721 -9.07 25.67 3.40
CA LYS A 721 -10.43 26.24 3.28
C LYS A 721 -11.26 26.10 4.56
N TYR A 722 -11.06 25.00 5.29
CA TYR A 722 -11.81 24.67 6.52
C TYR A 722 -11.04 24.92 7.82
N GLY A 723 -9.90 25.64 7.78
CA GLY A 723 -9.09 25.95 8.96
C GLY A 723 -8.33 24.73 9.52
N GLN A 724 -8.17 23.68 8.72
CA GLN A 724 -7.47 22.43 9.06
C GLN A 724 -6.13 22.29 8.32
N GLY A 725 -5.68 23.36 7.65
CA GLY A 725 -4.42 23.43 6.90
C GLY A 725 -3.19 23.19 7.78
N ALA A 726 -2.01 23.11 7.18
CA ALA A 726 -0.77 23.05 7.96
C ALA A 726 -0.53 24.42 8.63
N GLU A 727 -0.13 24.44 9.90
CA GLU A 727 0.22 25.68 10.59
C GLU A 727 1.53 26.25 10.03
N VAL A 728 1.41 27.09 9.00
CA VAL A 728 2.53 27.90 8.52
C VAL A 728 2.90 28.88 9.62
N GLY A 729 3.97 28.56 10.37
CA GLY A 729 4.51 29.43 11.41
C GLY A 729 4.64 30.87 10.91
N ARG A 730 4.15 31.84 11.70
CA ARG A 730 3.93 33.24 11.30
C ARG A 730 5.24 33.98 10.97
N GLY A 731 5.80 33.67 9.80
CA GLY A 731 7.18 34.04 9.41
C GLY A 731 7.32 34.57 7.98
N ARG A 732 6.22 34.77 7.23
CA ARG A 732 6.21 35.58 6.00
C ARG A 732 4.97 36.47 5.97
N GLY A 733 5.17 37.77 5.77
CA GLY A 733 4.09 38.75 5.72
C GLY A 733 3.20 38.56 4.49
N SER A 734 1.89 38.65 4.68
CA SER A 734 0.92 38.60 3.57
C SER A 734 1.01 39.88 2.73
N ILE A 735 1.71 39.82 1.60
CA ILE A 735 1.52 40.80 0.53
C ILE A 735 0.21 40.44 -0.19
N ARG A 736 -0.90 41.04 0.27
CA ARG A 736 -2.15 41.07 -0.50
C ARG A 736 -1.93 41.89 -1.76
N ALA A 737 -1.64 41.23 -2.88
CA ALA A 737 -1.89 41.81 -4.19
C ALA A 737 -3.40 42.04 -4.34
N GLY A 738 -3.82 43.29 -4.53
CA GLY A 738 -5.21 43.71 -4.50
C GLY A 738 -5.64 44.39 -5.79
N ARG A 739 -6.59 43.75 -6.49
CA ARG A 739 -7.14 44.09 -7.82
C ARG A 739 -6.23 43.74 -9.00
#